data_AF-A0A938GFK9-F1
#
_entry.id   AF-A0A938GFK9-F1
#
_cell.length_a   1.000
_cell.length_b   1.000
_cell.length_c   1.000
_cell.angle_alpha   90.00
_cell.angle_beta   90.00
_cell.angle_gamma   90.00
#
_symmetry.space_group_name_H-M   'P 1'
#
loop_
_entity.id
_entity.type
_entity.pdbx_description
1 polymer ?
#
loop_
_entity_poly.entity_id
_entity_poly.type
_entity_poly.pdbx_seq_one_letter_code
_entity_poly.pdbx_strand_id
1 'polypeptide(L)'
;MKKNPVKKTQFLECCLVVSLLPILSNSYAQAPSSADAAVIEAENKVEKSEAGTGPWIAAKTNDVLKVKDRFRTGFKSRATLRLSNQGILRVSQLTTLEIQPPADTTKAQSVLDLKSGTAYFFNRDRPVETQFQTPQASGAIRGTEFNIEVEDGSGRTVVTLLDGAVDLTNQLGQVSLASGEQGIVDPGQAPRKTAVIDAVNIIQWGLYYPGVLDAAELGLSDSEKAALSDSLTAYRSGDLLQALASYPTNRTASSSKEVIYSAALQLAVGQVKDAEALLGKIGAGDAGASGFAEALRQLIAAVKFQTWNRAQPPATATEWMAESYYQQSRSMLDEARTAARNAVEKAPEFGFAHARLAEMEFSFGRAAEALKAAERSLQLSPRNAQALSLKGFLLAAQNRVKEALPYFDQAIAIDGGLGNAWLGRGLCKVRGGDRVAGRQDLQVAATLEPHRAVLRSYLSKAYSNEGDLRRAREEIDLAKRYDPNDPTAFLYSALLAQEHNQINEGVRDLEKSKELNDNRSVFRSRLLLDQDRAVRSANLAAIYRDNGMNQLSIREASRAANYDYGNYSAHLFLANSYNELRDPKQVTLRYETPWLSEFLLANLLAPVGAGTLSQNVSQQEYSKLFERDRFGVSSSTEYLSRGDWLQTGSQFGTFGNSSYSFDVHYRSENGERPNQDLEALTWWAAFKQQLTPKDTVFFQTVYYDFKAGDVAQYYDQSEASTTQRITEKQEPNIFAGYHHEWSPGVHTLFLAGRLDDTFTRTDPANPVRFLDKNGAGQVTRVSQRNAGLQFRSELEGYSTELQQIWQQPKHTLVVGGRYQLAWAETDSALEGRPAQMGVETDLQRLSFYGYHQWQILEPLRLTAGVTYDKLRYPANIDIAPITDLEAEQEKVSPKVGLLWSPTPDTNLRAYYSRSLGGSFFDTSVRIEPVQIAGFSQAYRSLIPESVRGLVAGSEFELWGAGADQRFPTGTYLGVEGQVLNSEAERSFGVYDAFFLKQPAASRTPEQLDFREKSLLFTVNQLLGKEWSIGATYRLSHADLLDRFTAMPGGVATSPANLVLDQDLSAVLHELSLGAIYSIPCGFFSAVEGLWFKQSNQGYAADIPGDDFWHLNFFVGYRFPRRLAEIRVGLLNLTDQDYKLNPLNLHTELAHERTFTARLRFNF
;
A
#
# COMPACT_ATOMS: atom_id res chain seq x y z
N MET A 1 -47.74 -22.16 22.22
CA MET A 1 -48.92 -22.03 21.33
C MET A 1 -48.74 -20.82 20.44
N LYS A 2 -49.10 -20.95 19.16
CA LYS A 2 -48.81 -20.06 18.02
C LYS A 2 -49.21 -18.59 18.24
N LYS A 3 -48.29 -17.66 17.93
CA LYS A 3 -48.52 -16.43 17.13
C LYS A 3 -47.16 -15.80 16.76
N ASN A 4 -46.68 -16.10 15.56
CA ASN A 4 -45.73 -15.25 14.83
C ASN A 4 -46.44 -13.93 14.47
N PRO A 5 -45.71 -12.81 14.48
CA PRO A 5 -45.82 -11.87 13.39
C PRO A 5 -44.46 -11.75 12.69
N VAL A 6 -44.53 -11.98 11.38
CA VAL A 6 -43.49 -11.74 10.39
C VAL A 6 -43.07 -10.26 10.47
N LYS A 7 -41.83 -10.00 10.91
CA LYS A 7 -41.09 -8.75 10.68
C LYS A 7 -39.70 -9.06 10.10
N LYS A 8 -39.62 -9.97 9.13
CA LYS A 8 -38.36 -10.34 8.44
C LYS A 8 -38.28 -9.84 6.98
N THR A 9 -39.08 -8.85 6.60
CA THR A 9 -39.19 -8.43 5.18
C THR A 9 -39.05 -6.93 4.93
N GLN A 10 -38.46 -6.16 5.85
CA GLN A 10 -38.21 -4.71 5.62
C GLN A 10 -36.73 -4.33 5.52
N PHE A 11 -35.79 -5.25 5.71
CA PHE A 11 -34.35 -4.95 5.55
C PHE A 11 -33.79 -5.28 4.14
N LEU A 12 -34.54 -6.04 3.33
CA LEU A 12 -34.16 -6.35 1.94
C LEU A 12 -34.43 -5.19 0.96
N GLU A 13 -35.19 -4.17 1.36
CA GLU A 13 -35.59 -3.05 0.49
C GLU A 13 -34.70 -1.80 0.59
N CYS A 14 -33.74 -1.75 1.53
CA CYS A 14 -32.85 -0.57 1.67
C CYS A 14 -31.54 -0.63 0.84
N CYS A 15 -31.23 -1.72 0.14
CA CYS A 15 -29.96 -1.87 -0.61
C CYS A 15 -30.12 -2.11 -2.12
N LEU A 16 -31.31 -1.90 -2.70
CA LEU A 16 -31.54 -2.14 -4.14
C LEU A 16 -32.41 -1.05 -4.76
N VAL A 17 -31.85 0.15 -4.87
CA VAL A 17 -32.28 1.13 -5.89
C VAL A 17 -31.05 1.51 -6.72
N VAL A 18 -30.62 0.59 -7.57
CA VAL A 18 -29.73 0.89 -8.70
C VAL A 18 -30.63 1.29 -9.86
N SER A 19 -30.88 2.59 -10.00
CA SER A 19 -31.49 3.14 -11.21
C SER A 19 -30.44 3.18 -12.32
N LEU A 20 -30.41 2.12 -13.14
CA LEU A 20 -29.75 2.10 -14.44
C LEU A 20 -30.58 2.92 -15.44
N LEU A 21 -30.02 4.01 -15.95
CA LEU A 21 -30.45 4.68 -17.19
C LEU A 21 -29.21 4.89 -18.08
N PRO A 22 -29.17 4.34 -19.29
CA PRO A 22 -28.10 4.60 -20.24
C PRO A 22 -28.49 5.67 -21.27
N ILE A 23 -27.46 6.13 -21.98
CA ILE A 23 -27.47 6.81 -23.29
C ILE A 23 -27.50 8.35 -23.22
N LEU A 24 -26.30 8.94 -23.11
CA LEU A 24 -25.96 10.16 -23.83
C LEU A 24 -25.17 9.75 -25.07
N SER A 25 -25.80 9.95 -26.23
CA SER A 25 -25.21 9.79 -27.55
C SER A 25 -24.12 10.84 -27.77
N ASN A 26 -22.85 10.44 -27.66
CA ASN A 26 -21.75 11.21 -28.22
C ASN A 26 -21.70 10.93 -29.73
N SER A 27 -22.00 11.96 -30.51
CA SER A 27 -21.75 12.03 -31.93
C SER A 27 -20.25 11.84 -32.22
N TYR A 28 -19.89 10.66 -32.71
CA TYR A 28 -18.57 10.39 -33.26
C TYR A 28 -18.37 11.26 -34.51
N ALA A 29 -17.35 12.12 -34.47
CA ALA A 29 -16.74 12.63 -35.68
C ALA A 29 -16.20 11.44 -36.49
N GLN A 30 -16.38 11.51 -37.82
CA GLN A 30 -15.96 10.50 -38.79
C GLN A 30 -14.49 10.13 -38.60
N ALA A 31 -14.21 8.85 -38.38
CA ALA A 31 -12.85 8.33 -38.25
C ALA A 31 -12.08 8.48 -39.58
N PRO A 32 -10.80 8.89 -39.56
CA PRO A 32 -9.96 8.87 -40.76
C PRO A 32 -9.78 7.44 -41.29
N SER A 33 -9.46 7.32 -42.58
CA SER A 33 -9.43 6.05 -43.31
C SER A 33 -8.40 5.05 -42.72
N SER A 34 -8.71 3.76 -42.80
CA SER A 34 -8.00 2.66 -42.10
C SER A 34 -6.59 2.32 -42.62
N ALA A 35 -5.96 3.17 -43.43
CA ALA A 35 -4.68 2.88 -44.09
C ALA A 35 -3.60 3.96 -43.89
N ASP A 36 -3.91 5.07 -43.22
CA ASP A 36 -3.00 6.20 -43.09
C ASP A 36 -2.05 6.06 -41.88
N ALA A 37 -0.81 6.54 -42.02
CA ALA A 37 0.14 6.70 -40.92
C ALA A 37 0.15 8.16 -40.43
N ALA A 38 0.53 8.39 -39.18
CA ALA A 38 0.64 9.73 -38.61
C ALA A 38 2.05 10.01 -38.11
N VAL A 39 2.57 11.19 -38.40
CA VAL A 39 3.83 11.68 -37.82
C VAL A 39 3.57 12.04 -36.36
N ILE A 40 4.10 11.24 -35.43
CA ILE A 40 4.03 11.52 -33.99
C ILE A 40 5.12 12.52 -33.58
N GLU A 41 6.25 12.46 -34.26
CA GLU A 41 7.42 13.29 -33.98
C GLU A 41 8.22 13.51 -35.26
N ALA A 42 8.77 14.72 -35.42
CA ALA A 42 9.71 15.07 -36.46
C ALA A 42 10.81 15.97 -35.88
N GLU A 43 12.05 15.49 -35.83
CA GLU A 43 13.23 16.20 -35.34
C GLU A 43 14.10 16.64 -36.53
N ASN A 44 14.43 17.93 -36.60
CA ASN A 44 15.22 18.57 -37.66
C ASN A 44 14.58 18.46 -39.06
N LYS A 45 15.33 18.04 -40.09
CA LYS A 45 14.87 18.03 -41.47
C LYS A 45 14.13 16.72 -41.77
N VAL A 46 12.82 16.75 -41.60
CA VAL A 46 11.92 15.64 -41.94
C VAL A 46 11.02 16.07 -43.08
N GLU A 47 10.92 15.26 -44.12
CA GLU A 47 10.20 15.61 -45.34
C GLU A 47 9.28 14.46 -45.77
N LYS A 48 8.13 14.83 -46.34
CA LYS A 48 7.18 13.92 -46.98
C LYS A 48 6.97 14.30 -48.45
N SER A 49 6.54 13.35 -49.25
CA SER A 49 6.25 13.52 -50.67
C SER A 49 5.01 12.70 -50.99
N GLU A 50 4.01 13.31 -51.63
CA GLU A 50 2.80 12.59 -52.04
C GLU A 50 3.13 11.52 -53.09
N ALA A 51 2.31 10.46 -53.13
CA ALA A 51 2.44 9.33 -54.05
C ALA A 51 2.88 9.72 -55.48
N GLY A 52 4.05 9.23 -55.92
CA GLY A 52 4.64 9.52 -57.23
C GLY A 52 5.91 10.39 -57.15
N THR A 53 6.12 11.27 -58.14
CA THR A 53 7.29 12.18 -58.21
C THR A 53 7.01 13.56 -57.63
N GLY A 54 6.11 13.67 -56.65
CA GLY A 54 5.79 14.95 -55.99
C GLY A 54 7.03 15.57 -55.32
N PRO A 55 7.11 16.91 -55.21
CA PRO A 55 8.20 17.56 -54.50
C PRO A 55 8.23 17.15 -53.02
N TRP A 56 9.43 17.05 -52.45
CA TRP A 56 9.60 16.86 -51.01
C TRP A 56 9.22 18.14 -50.28
N ILE A 57 8.29 18.03 -49.32
CA ILE A 57 7.84 19.12 -48.46
C ILE A 57 8.14 18.78 -47.00
N ALA A 58 8.34 19.79 -46.15
CA ALA A 58 8.58 19.57 -44.73
C ALA A 58 7.38 18.84 -44.08
N ALA A 59 7.65 17.75 -43.36
CA ALA A 59 6.67 17.05 -42.56
C ALA A 59 6.61 17.66 -41.15
N LYS A 60 5.42 17.74 -40.57
CA LYS A 60 5.17 18.27 -39.23
C LYS A 60 4.58 17.21 -38.32
N THR A 61 4.77 17.38 -37.01
CA THR A 61 4.04 16.59 -36.01
C THR A 61 2.53 16.67 -36.24
N ASN A 62 1.85 15.53 -36.14
CA ASN A 62 0.45 15.27 -36.50
C ASN A 62 0.12 15.27 -37.99
N ASP A 63 1.10 15.39 -38.89
CA ASP A 63 0.85 15.17 -40.32
C ASP A 63 0.39 13.73 -40.58
N VAL A 64 -0.60 13.59 -41.46
CA VAL A 64 -1.05 12.29 -41.96
C VAL A 64 -0.28 11.95 -43.25
N LEU A 65 0.23 10.73 -43.33
CA LEU A 65 0.89 10.11 -44.47
C LEU A 65 -0.07 9.09 -45.08
N LYS A 66 -0.47 9.31 -46.34
CA LYS A 66 -1.35 8.41 -47.07
C LYS A 66 -0.56 7.24 -47.64
N VAL A 67 -1.29 6.20 -48.02
CA VAL A 67 -0.73 5.09 -48.80
C VAL A 67 -0.03 5.62 -50.05
N LYS A 68 1.17 5.11 -50.32
CA LYS A 68 2.15 5.50 -51.35
C LYS A 68 2.90 6.81 -51.12
N ASP A 69 2.62 7.53 -50.05
CA ASP A 69 3.46 8.67 -49.69
C ASP A 69 4.88 8.20 -49.30
N ARG A 70 5.88 8.98 -49.71
CA ARG A 70 7.26 8.77 -49.32
C ARG A 70 7.61 9.68 -48.15
N PHE A 71 8.41 9.16 -47.24
CA PHE A 71 8.83 9.86 -46.05
C PHE A 71 10.34 9.72 -45.89
N ARG A 72 11.02 10.81 -45.55
CA ARG A 72 12.46 10.78 -45.31
C ARG A 72 12.91 11.68 -44.17
N THR A 73 14.00 11.28 -43.53
CA THR A 73 14.76 12.07 -42.59
C THR A 73 16.08 12.50 -43.23
N GLY A 74 16.46 13.75 -43.03
CA GLY A 74 17.75 14.28 -43.45
C GLY A 74 18.89 13.88 -42.52
N PHE A 75 20.07 14.44 -42.79
CA PHE A 75 21.21 14.34 -41.87
C PHE A 75 20.83 14.94 -40.51
N LYS A 76 21.29 14.32 -39.41
CA LYS A 76 20.98 14.72 -38.03
C LYS A 76 19.49 14.80 -37.69
N SER A 77 18.64 14.09 -38.42
CA SER A 77 17.18 14.17 -38.27
C SER A 77 16.59 12.86 -37.78
N ARG A 78 15.42 12.88 -37.16
CA ARG A 78 14.69 11.68 -36.69
C ARG A 78 13.21 11.90 -36.80
N ALA A 79 12.45 10.82 -36.77
CA ALA A 79 11.01 10.91 -36.66
C ALA A 79 10.42 9.68 -35.99
N THR A 80 9.25 9.87 -35.40
CA THR A 80 8.43 8.78 -34.89
C THR A 80 7.11 8.79 -35.65
N LEU A 81 6.74 7.66 -36.24
CA LEU A 81 5.50 7.48 -36.98
C LEU A 81 4.60 6.50 -36.23
N ARG A 82 3.30 6.75 -36.22
CA ARG A 82 2.29 5.77 -35.85
C ARG A 82 1.64 5.24 -37.11
N LEU A 83 1.83 3.96 -37.38
CA LEU A 83 1.26 3.28 -38.54
C LEU A 83 -0.24 3.01 -38.33
N SER A 84 -0.94 2.66 -39.41
CA SER A 84 -2.38 2.35 -39.40
C SER A 84 -2.76 1.18 -38.48
N ASN A 85 -1.83 0.25 -38.25
CA ASN A 85 -1.97 -0.85 -37.29
C ASN A 85 -1.68 -0.47 -35.82
N GLN A 86 -1.57 0.82 -35.52
CA GLN A 86 -1.15 1.40 -34.22
C GLN A 86 0.28 1.04 -33.80
N GLY A 87 1.08 0.45 -34.69
CA GLY A 87 2.51 0.25 -34.47
C GLY A 87 3.24 1.58 -34.50
N ILE A 88 4.21 1.75 -33.60
CA ILE A 88 5.09 2.90 -33.55
C ILE A 88 6.39 2.54 -34.28
N LEU A 89 6.77 3.37 -35.25
CA LEU A 89 7.97 3.22 -36.06
C LEU A 89 8.86 4.46 -35.85
N ARG A 90 9.99 4.27 -35.17
CA ARG A 90 11.00 5.31 -34.97
C ARG A 90 12.05 5.19 -36.08
N VAL A 91 12.36 6.28 -36.76
CA VAL A 91 13.34 6.32 -37.85
C VAL A 91 14.47 7.28 -37.53
N SER A 92 15.70 6.84 -37.81
CA SER A 92 16.93 7.60 -37.57
C SER A 92 17.22 8.55 -38.74
N GLN A 93 18.40 9.17 -38.76
CA GLN A 93 18.82 10.07 -39.84
C GLN A 93 19.00 9.34 -41.17
N LEU A 94 18.97 10.08 -42.27
CA LEU A 94 19.20 9.58 -43.63
C LEU A 94 18.32 8.38 -43.98
N THR A 95 17.13 8.32 -43.39
CA THR A 95 16.20 7.22 -43.58
C THR A 95 15.18 7.59 -44.63
N THR A 96 14.95 6.70 -45.61
CA THR A 96 13.91 6.89 -46.63
C THR A 96 12.99 5.68 -46.64
N LEU A 97 11.69 5.91 -46.55
CA LEU A 97 10.67 4.87 -46.60
C LEU A 97 9.46 5.27 -47.45
N GLU A 98 8.69 4.28 -47.88
CA GLU A 98 7.41 4.45 -48.57
C GLU A 98 6.30 3.79 -47.75
N ILE A 99 5.19 4.51 -47.53
CA ILE A 99 4.00 3.94 -46.88
C ILE A 99 3.32 3.00 -47.88
N GLN A 100 3.42 1.69 -47.70
CA GLN A 100 2.78 0.75 -48.61
C GLN A 100 1.32 0.45 -48.23
N PRO A 101 0.45 0.13 -49.19
CA PRO A 101 -0.86 -0.43 -48.89
C PRO A 101 -0.70 -1.75 -48.13
N PRO A 102 -1.69 -2.16 -47.32
CA PRO A 102 -1.70 -3.51 -46.78
C PRO A 102 -1.64 -4.53 -47.92
N ALA A 103 -0.78 -5.54 -47.80
CA ALA A 103 -0.48 -6.51 -48.87
C ALA A 103 -1.70 -7.31 -49.35
N ASP A 104 -2.74 -7.42 -48.52
CA ASP A 104 -4.00 -8.07 -48.84
C ASP A 104 -5.19 -7.26 -48.28
N THR A 105 -6.17 -6.93 -49.12
CA THR A 105 -7.37 -6.19 -48.69
C THR A 105 -8.29 -7.02 -47.77
N THR A 106 -8.03 -8.34 -47.66
CA THR A 106 -8.74 -9.26 -46.77
C THR A 106 -7.95 -9.61 -45.49
N LYS A 107 -6.64 -9.33 -45.45
CA LYS A 107 -5.78 -9.50 -44.26
C LYS A 107 -4.89 -8.26 -44.12
N ALA A 108 -5.19 -7.40 -43.16
CA ALA A 108 -4.54 -6.10 -42.95
C ALA A 108 -3.02 -6.18 -42.59
N GLN A 109 -2.15 -6.59 -43.52
CA GLN A 109 -0.71 -6.75 -43.34
C GLN A 109 0.03 -5.53 -43.90
N SER A 110 0.60 -4.65 -43.08
CA SER A 110 1.39 -3.51 -43.57
C SER A 110 2.78 -3.95 -44.05
N VAL A 111 3.22 -3.45 -45.21
CA VAL A 111 4.60 -3.63 -45.69
C VAL A 111 5.43 -2.39 -45.34
N LEU A 112 6.52 -2.57 -44.59
CA LEU A 112 7.51 -1.54 -44.31
C LEU A 112 8.57 -1.54 -45.42
N ASP A 113 8.48 -0.59 -46.35
CA ASP A 113 9.45 -0.45 -47.44
C ASP A 113 10.57 0.54 -47.07
N LEU A 114 11.69 0.02 -46.57
CA LEU A 114 12.83 0.79 -46.07
C LEU A 114 13.95 0.81 -47.12
N LYS A 115 14.17 1.95 -47.75
CA LYS A 115 15.14 2.10 -48.85
C LYS A 115 16.57 2.29 -48.37
N SER A 116 16.76 3.06 -47.31
CA SER A 116 18.04 3.35 -46.68
C SER A 116 17.79 3.88 -45.26
N GLY A 117 18.81 3.84 -44.40
CA GLY A 117 18.78 4.33 -43.02
C GLY A 117 18.36 3.29 -41.99
N THR A 118 17.89 3.72 -40.83
CA THR A 118 17.60 2.83 -39.69
C THR A 118 16.19 3.07 -39.19
N ALA A 119 15.45 1.99 -38.94
CA ALA A 119 14.11 2.02 -38.39
C ALA A 119 13.94 1.00 -37.25
N TYR A 120 13.42 1.46 -36.13
CA TYR A 120 13.02 0.65 -34.99
C TYR A 120 11.49 0.60 -34.93
N PHE A 121 10.94 -0.59 -34.81
CA PHE A 121 9.50 -0.82 -34.80
C PHE A 121 9.07 -1.44 -33.47
N PHE A 122 7.96 -0.92 -32.93
CA PHE A 122 7.31 -1.39 -31.72
C PHE A 122 5.79 -1.44 -31.92
N ASN A 123 5.15 -2.60 -31.78
CA ASN A 123 3.69 -2.72 -31.82
C ASN A 123 3.19 -3.77 -30.84
N ARG A 124 2.19 -3.43 -30.03
CA ARG A 124 1.47 -4.39 -29.18
C ARG A 124 -0.01 -4.51 -29.52
N ASP A 125 -0.63 -3.52 -30.17
CA ASP A 125 -2.09 -3.36 -30.32
C ASP A 125 -2.73 -4.38 -31.27
N ARG A 126 -2.01 -4.81 -32.31
CA ARG A 126 -2.41 -5.94 -33.18
C ARG A 126 -1.17 -6.72 -33.58
N PRO A 127 -0.98 -7.98 -33.11
CA PRO A 127 0.12 -8.83 -33.57
C PRO A 127 -0.19 -9.26 -34.99
N VAL A 128 0.11 -8.39 -35.95
CA VAL A 128 0.06 -8.70 -37.36
C VAL A 128 1.48 -8.96 -37.82
N GLU A 129 1.64 -9.98 -38.64
CA GLU A 129 2.87 -10.21 -39.39
C GLU A 129 3.24 -8.92 -40.13
N THR A 130 4.33 -8.28 -39.71
CA THR A 130 4.81 -7.04 -40.32
C THR A 130 5.81 -7.43 -41.39
N GLN A 131 5.40 -7.31 -42.65
CA GLN A 131 6.31 -7.54 -43.75
C GLN A 131 7.22 -6.32 -43.88
N PHE A 132 8.49 -6.54 -44.21
CA PHE A 132 9.38 -5.47 -44.59
C PHE A 132 10.12 -5.84 -45.87
N GLN A 133 10.51 -4.80 -46.60
CA GLN A 133 11.33 -4.91 -47.78
C GLN A 133 12.45 -3.89 -47.71
N THR A 134 13.66 -4.36 -48.01
CA THR A 134 14.87 -3.54 -48.21
C THR A 134 15.44 -3.84 -49.60
N PRO A 135 16.46 -3.10 -50.07
CA PRO A 135 17.10 -3.39 -51.35
C PRO A 135 17.70 -4.80 -51.45
N GLN A 136 18.16 -5.38 -50.33
CA GLN A 136 18.90 -6.65 -50.32
C GLN A 136 18.12 -7.82 -49.71
N ALA A 137 17.04 -7.55 -48.97
CA ALA A 137 16.30 -8.58 -48.27
C ALA A 137 14.83 -8.21 -48.10
N SER A 138 14.02 -9.24 -47.87
CA SER A 138 12.64 -9.10 -47.41
C SER A 138 12.38 -10.11 -46.32
N GLY A 139 11.40 -9.85 -45.48
CA GLY A 139 11.01 -10.79 -44.46
C GLY A 139 9.65 -10.45 -43.88
N ALA A 140 9.06 -11.46 -43.27
CA ALA A 140 7.79 -11.34 -42.58
C ALA A 140 8.04 -11.52 -41.08
N ILE A 141 7.98 -10.42 -40.33
CA ILE A 141 8.29 -10.42 -38.91
C ILE A 141 7.02 -10.81 -38.15
N ARG A 142 7.09 -11.97 -37.49
CA ARG A 142 6.12 -12.48 -36.54
C ARG A 142 6.58 -12.09 -35.14
N GLY A 143 6.46 -10.80 -34.85
CA GLY A 143 7.05 -10.18 -33.68
C GLY A 143 6.49 -8.80 -33.42
N THR A 144 6.85 -8.28 -32.26
CA THR A 144 6.32 -7.03 -31.72
C THR A 144 7.40 -5.97 -31.56
N GLU A 145 8.69 -6.35 -31.67
CA GLU A 145 9.82 -5.43 -31.49
C GLU A 145 11.07 -5.83 -32.29
N PHE A 146 11.54 -4.94 -33.18
CA PHE A 146 12.73 -5.19 -34.01
C PHE A 146 13.37 -3.90 -34.51
N ASN A 147 14.64 -4.00 -34.95
CA ASN A 147 15.39 -2.91 -35.58
C ASN A 147 15.90 -3.35 -36.97
N ILE A 148 15.74 -2.50 -37.98
CA ILE A 148 16.26 -2.71 -39.33
C ILE A 148 17.19 -1.56 -39.68
N GLU A 149 18.38 -1.88 -40.16
CA GLU A 149 19.37 -0.93 -40.67
C GLU A 149 19.70 -1.28 -42.12
N VAL A 150 19.69 -0.27 -42.99
CA VAL A 150 20.02 -0.37 -44.41
C VAL A 150 21.09 0.67 -44.72
N GLU A 151 22.29 0.21 -45.01
CA GLU A 151 23.41 1.09 -45.36
C GLU A 151 23.13 1.83 -46.67
N ASP A 152 23.33 3.15 -46.66
CA ASP A 152 23.11 3.99 -47.84
C ASP A 152 24.12 3.65 -48.94
N GLY A 153 23.65 3.60 -50.19
CA GLY A 153 24.44 3.20 -51.36
C GLY A 153 24.64 1.68 -51.51
N SER A 154 25.20 0.97 -50.53
CA SER A 154 25.47 -0.47 -50.63
C SER A 154 24.19 -1.31 -50.54
N GLY A 155 23.19 -0.84 -49.78
CA GLY A 155 21.97 -1.56 -49.46
C GLY A 155 22.15 -2.67 -48.42
N ARG A 156 23.36 -2.83 -47.85
CA ARG A 156 23.65 -3.82 -46.80
C ARG A 156 22.59 -3.72 -45.71
N THR A 157 21.91 -4.83 -45.46
CA THR A 157 20.76 -4.87 -44.55
C THR A 157 21.11 -5.64 -43.28
N VAL A 158 20.84 -5.05 -42.13
CA VAL A 158 20.97 -5.68 -40.82
C VAL A 158 19.61 -5.67 -40.14
N VAL A 159 19.11 -6.85 -39.77
CA VAL A 159 17.85 -7.01 -39.04
C VAL A 159 18.17 -7.58 -37.67
N THR A 160 17.84 -6.84 -36.62
CA THR A 160 18.00 -7.27 -35.23
C THR A 160 16.62 -7.52 -34.64
N LEU A 161 16.39 -8.72 -34.10
CA LEU A 161 15.10 -9.10 -33.53
C LEU A 161 15.16 -9.04 -32.01
N LEU A 162 14.36 -8.17 -31.41
CA LEU A 162 14.30 -8.00 -29.95
C LEU A 162 13.18 -8.87 -29.35
N ASP A 163 12.02 -8.89 -29.99
CA ASP A 163 10.87 -9.72 -29.60
C ASP A 163 10.13 -10.25 -30.84
N GLY A 164 10.21 -11.57 -31.06
CA GLY A 164 9.48 -12.28 -32.11
C GLY A 164 10.30 -13.33 -32.86
N ALA A 165 9.89 -13.62 -34.08
CA ALA A 165 10.60 -14.44 -35.06
C ALA A 165 10.49 -13.82 -36.47
N VAL A 166 11.50 -13.99 -37.31
CA VAL A 166 11.47 -13.54 -38.71
C VAL A 166 12.21 -14.50 -39.62
N ASP A 167 11.62 -14.75 -40.79
CA ASP A 167 12.30 -15.40 -41.89
C ASP A 167 12.88 -14.35 -42.84
N LEU A 168 14.20 -14.10 -42.70
CA LEU A 168 14.93 -13.14 -43.51
C LEU A 168 15.37 -13.81 -44.81
N THR A 169 14.86 -13.32 -45.94
CA THR A 169 14.98 -13.97 -47.24
C THR A 169 15.53 -13.02 -48.30
N ASN A 170 16.40 -13.53 -49.16
CA ASN A 170 16.77 -12.90 -50.43
C ASN A 170 16.85 -13.95 -51.55
N GLN A 171 17.29 -13.53 -52.75
CA GLN A 171 17.36 -14.42 -53.92
C GLN A 171 18.37 -15.58 -53.79
N LEU A 172 19.28 -15.52 -52.81
CA LEU A 172 20.39 -16.47 -52.62
C LEU A 172 20.18 -17.40 -51.42
N GLY A 173 19.19 -17.14 -50.56
CA GLY A 173 18.87 -18.00 -49.43
C GLY A 173 17.94 -17.36 -48.40
N GLN A 174 17.63 -18.13 -47.35
CA GLN A 174 16.78 -17.73 -46.23
C GLN A 174 17.46 -18.09 -44.90
N VAL A 175 17.29 -17.23 -43.90
CA VAL A 175 17.69 -17.51 -42.51
C VAL A 175 16.58 -17.11 -41.55
N SER A 176 16.27 -17.98 -40.59
CA SER A 176 15.31 -17.67 -39.53
C SER A 176 16.02 -17.06 -38.33
N LEU A 177 15.52 -15.92 -37.87
CA LEU A 177 15.96 -15.24 -36.66
C LEU A 177 14.88 -15.36 -35.57
N ALA A 178 15.32 -15.54 -34.34
CA ALA A 178 14.53 -15.49 -33.11
C ALA A 178 14.94 -14.28 -32.25
N SER A 179 14.19 -14.00 -31.18
CA SER A 179 14.52 -12.93 -30.23
C SER A 179 15.96 -13.04 -29.72
N GLY A 180 16.70 -11.93 -29.72
CA GLY A 180 18.12 -11.87 -29.33
C GLY A 180 19.10 -12.20 -30.47
N GLU A 181 18.62 -12.37 -31.69
CA GLU A 181 19.43 -12.73 -32.85
C GLU A 181 19.43 -11.62 -33.91
N GLN A 182 20.50 -11.58 -34.71
CA GLN A 182 20.68 -10.62 -35.79
C GLN A 182 20.95 -11.35 -37.12
N GLY A 183 20.31 -10.86 -38.18
CA GLY A 183 20.59 -11.27 -39.56
C GLY A 183 21.30 -10.16 -40.31
N ILE A 184 22.34 -10.50 -41.06
CA ILE A 184 23.08 -9.58 -41.92
C ILE A 184 22.97 -10.08 -43.36
N VAL A 185 22.65 -9.18 -44.28
CA VAL A 185 22.59 -9.42 -45.72
C VAL A 185 23.50 -8.41 -46.41
N ASP A 186 24.70 -8.88 -46.79
CA ASP A 186 25.62 -8.10 -47.61
C ASP A 186 25.21 -8.21 -49.09
N PRO A 187 25.51 -7.20 -49.93
CA PRO A 187 25.16 -7.22 -51.34
C PRO A 187 25.71 -8.46 -52.05
N GLY A 188 24.83 -9.19 -52.73
CA GLY A 188 25.20 -10.40 -53.48
C GLY A 188 25.56 -11.64 -52.63
N GLN A 189 25.26 -11.65 -51.32
CA GLN A 189 25.44 -12.81 -50.44
C GLN A 189 24.12 -13.32 -49.87
N ALA A 190 24.05 -14.60 -49.50
CA ALA A 190 22.92 -15.14 -48.76
C ALA A 190 22.85 -14.56 -47.33
N PRO A 191 21.65 -14.44 -46.71
CA PRO A 191 21.50 -13.94 -45.36
C PRO A 191 22.27 -14.82 -44.36
N ARG A 192 23.00 -14.19 -43.44
CA ARG A 192 23.70 -14.90 -42.35
C ARG A 192 23.23 -14.45 -40.98
N LYS A 193 23.27 -15.36 -40.02
CA LYS A 193 22.85 -15.14 -38.63
C LYS A 193 24.06 -14.90 -37.72
N THR A 194 23.90 -14.02 -36.75
CA THR A 194 24.89 -13.66 -35.73
C THR A 194 24.18 -13.39 -34.39
N ALA A 195 24.86 -13.63 -33.28
CA ALA A 195 24.33 -13.32 -31.95
C ALA A 195 24.41 -11.82 -31.67
N VAL A 196 23.43 -11.28 -30.94
CA VAL A 196 23.46 -9.90 -30.45
C VAL A 196 24.22 -9.85 -29.14
N ILE A 197 25.29 -9.04 -29.08
CA ILE A 197 26.17 -8.96 -27.90
C ILE A 197 25.63 -8.00 -26.82
N ASP A 198 24.88 -6.95 -27.20
CA ASP A 198 24.26 -6.02 -26.24
C ASP A 198 23.14 -5.20 -26.91
N ALA A 199 21.91 -5.31 -26.39
CA ALA A 199 20.74 -4.60 -26.93
C ALA A 199 20.77 -3.08 -26.67
N VAL A 200 21.44 -2.63 -25.60
CA VAL A 200 21.60 -1.20 -25.27
C VAL A 200 22.42 -0.48 -26.34
N ASN A 201 23.39 -1.17 -26.95
CA ASN A 201 24.24 -0.60 -27.99
C ASN A 201 23.55 -0.46 -29.35
N ILE A 202 22.45 -1.18 -29.59
CA ILE A 202 21.75 -1.23 -30.89
C ILE A 202 20.88 0.01 -31.11
N ILE A 203 20.24 0.50 -30.05
CA ILE A 203 19.27 1.61 -30.11
C ILE A 203 19.78 2.81 -29.30
N GLN A 204 21.09 3.08 -29.32
CA GLN A 204 21.68 4.23 -28.60
C GLN A 204 21.07 5.57 -29.03
N TRP A 205 20.65 5.68 -30.29
CA TRP A 205 19.91 6.84 -30.81
C TRP A 205 18.44 6.90 -30.32
N GLY A 206 17.97 5.91 -29.58
CA GLY A 206 16.72 5.99 -28.80
C GLY A 206 16.93 6.59 -27.41
N LEU A 207 18.18 6.66 -26.91
CA LEU A 207 18.46 7.14 -25.57
C LEU A 207 18.44 8.65 -25.49
N TYR A 208 17.89 9.14 -24.38
CA TYR A 208 17.74 10.57 -24.09
C TYR A 208 18.98 11.12 -23.36
N TYR A 209 19.57 12.22 -23.87
CA TYR A 209 20.69 12.93 -23.25
C TYR A 209 20.31 14.36 -22.84
N PRO A 210 20.46 14.72 -21.56
CA PRO A 210 20.14 16.05 -21.05
C PRO A 210 21.14 17.12 -21.49
N GLY A 211 20.69 18.38 -21.53
CA GLY A 211 21.59 19.53 -21.67
C GLY A 211 22.42 19.73 -20.39
N VAL A 212 23.73 19.50 -20.47
CA VAL A 212 24.65 19.63 -19.31
C VAL A 212 25.68 20.75 -19.45
N LEU A 213 25.89 21.27 -20.66
CA LEU A 213 26.93 22.26 -20.95
C LEU A 213 26.43 23.68 -20.73
N ASP A 214 27.10 24.48 -19.89
CA ASP A 214 26.89 25.92 -19.85
C ASP A 214 27.75 26.59 -20.93
N ALA A 215 27.08 27.08 -21.98
CA ALA A 215 27.76 27.75 -23.09
C ALA A 215 28.48 29.04 -22.68
N ALA A 216 28.14 29.65 -21.54
CA ALA A 216 28.85 30.80 -21.00
C ALA A 216 30.25 30.43 -20.47
N GLU A 217 30.41 29.22 -19.89
CA GLU A 217 31.67 28.74 -19.32
C GLU A 217 32.71 28.38 -20.37
N LEU A 218 32.28 28.02 -21.59
CA LEU A 218 33.19 27.69 -22.70
C LEU A 218 34.13 28.84 -23.06
N GLY A 219 33.71 30.09 -22.85
CA GLY A 219 34.48 31.27 -23.27
C GLY A 219 34.75 31.29 -24.76
N LEU A 220 33.70 31.10 -25.58
CA LEU A 220 33.75 31.26 -27.04
C LEU A 220 34.20 32.69 -27.40
N SER A 221 34.95 32.83 -28.49
CA SER A 221 35.34 34.13 -29.03
C SER A 221 34.12 34.92 -29.55
N ASP A 222 34.23 36.23 -29.68
CA ASP A 222 33.09 37.05 -30.15
C ASP A 222 32.70 36.74 -31.61
N SER A 223 33.66 36.31 -32.44
CA SER A 223 33.38 35.82 -33.79
C SER A 223 32.60 34.50 -33.77
N GLU A 224 32.93 33.57 -32.87
CA GLU A 224 32.18 32.33 -32.67
C GLU A 224 30.78 32.60 -32.11
N LYS A 225 30.65 33.49 -31.13
CA LYS A 225 29.34 33.89 -30.59
C LYS A 225 28.44 34.50 -31.67
N ALA A 226 28.99 35.36 -32.52
CA ALA A 226 28.25 35.95 -33.62
C ALA A 226 27.84 34.89 -34.65
N ALA A 227 28.77 34.00 -35.03
CA ALA A 227 28.51 32.94 -36.01
C ALA A 227 27.51 31.88 -35.51
N LEU A 228 27.44 31.66 -34.20
CA LEU A 228 26.57 30.67 -33.55
C LEU A 228 25.39 31.32 -32.82
N SER A 229 25.10 32.59 -33.07
CA SER A 229 24.14 33.38 -32.27
C SER A 229 22.77 32.71 -32.15
N ASP A 230 22.21 32.24 -33.26
CA ASP A 230 20.88 31.59 -33.29
C ASP A 230 20.90 30.25 -32.55
N SER A 231 21.93 29.43 -32.77
CA SER A 231 22.17 28.16 -32.08
C SER A 231 22.32 28.37 -30.56
N LEU A 232 23.14 29.33 -30.14
CA LEU A 232 23.38 29.65 -28.73
C LEU A 232 22.12 30.21 -28.06
N THR A 233 21.33 31.01 -28.78
CA THR A 233 20.06 31.55 -28.29
C THR A 233 19.05 30.44 -28.06
N ALA A 234 18.87 29.53 -29.02
CA ALA A 234 18.01 28.36 -28.88
C ALA A 234 18.47 27.47 -27.71
N TYR A 235 19.78 27.22 -27.60
CA TYR A 235 20.35 26.41 -26.53
C TYR A 235 20.07 27.02 -25.14
N ARG A 236 20.33 28.32 -24.97
CA ARG A 236 20.04 29.05 -23.72
C ARG A 236 18.56 29.04 -23.38
N SER A 237 17.69 29.13 -24.39
CA SER A 237 16.25 29.03 -24.20
C SER A 237 15.78 27.63 -23.75
N GLY A 238 16.65 26.61 -23.81
CA GLY A 238 16.34 25.23 -23.42
C GLY A 238 16.02 24.30 -24.58
N ASP A 239 15.95 24.81 -25.81
CA ASP A 239 15.55 24.07 -27.01
C ASP A 239 16.79 23.50 -27.73
N LEU A 240 17.23 22.32 -27.28
CA LEU A 240 18.43 21.67 -27.79
C LEU A 240 18.28 21.22 -29.25
N LEU A 241 17.08 20.83 -29.67
CA LEU A 241 16.77 20.44 -31.03
C LEU A 241 16.87 21.64 -31.98
N GLN A 242 16.24 22.76 -31.62
CA GLN A 242 16.34 24.00 -32.39
C GLN A 242 17.78 24.55 -32.41
N ALA A 243 18.53 24.37 -31.31
CA ALA A 243 19.94 24.75 -31.27
C ALA A 243 20.76 23.96 -32.29
N LEU A 244 20.58 22.64 -32.34
CA LEU A 244 21.22 21.80 -33.36
C LEU A 244 20.80 22.18 -34.78
N ALA A 245 19.50 22.44 -35.00
CA ALA A 245 18.97 22.87 -36.29
C ALA A 245 19.57 24.19 -36.77
N SER A 246 19.83 25.11 -35.84
CA SER A 246 20.38 26.44 -36.11
C SER A 246 21.91 26.46 -36.15
N TYR A 247 22.58 25.33 -35.88
CA TYR A 247 24.02 25.22 -36.03
C TYR A 247 24.40 25.26 -37.53
N PRO A 248 25.30 26.16 -37.99
CA PRO A 248 25.54 26.37 -39.41
C PRO A 248 25.97 25.09 -40.15
N THR A 249 25.25 24.75 -41.23
CA THR A 249 25.56 23.58 -42.07
C THR A 249 26.94 23.69 -42.72
N ASN A 250 27.73 22.61 -42.68
CA ASN A 250 29.09 22.51 -43.24
C ASN A 250 30.14 23.45 -42.61
N ARG A 251 29.87 24.01 -41.43
CA ARG A 251 30.86 24.76 -40.66
C ARG A 251 31.88 23.81 -40.03
N THR A 252 33.15 24.07 -40.29
CA THR A 252 34.26 23.46 -39.54
C THR A 252 34.48 24.28 -38.28
N ALA A 253 34.44 23.63 -37.11
CA ALA A 253 34.62 24.31 -35.83
C ALA A 253 35.97 25.05 -35.77
N SER A 254 35.96 26.33 -35.37
CA SER A 254 37.16 27.18 -35.35
C SER A 254 38.04 26.99 -34.11
N SER A 255 37.53 26.31 -33.08
CA SER A 255 38.25 26.03 -31.83
C SER A 255 37.78 24.74 -31.16
N SER A 256 38.59 24.23 -30.23
CA SER A 256 38.23 23.12 -29.33
C SER A 256 36.93 23.36 -28.55
N LYS A 257 36.66 24.62 -28.17
CA LYS A 257 35.45 25.02 -27.44
C LYS A 257 34.20 24.92 -28.30
N GLU A 258 34.30 25.31 -29.57
CA GLU A 258 33.22 25.11 -30.54
C GLU A 258 32.99 23.62 -30.83
N VAL A 259 34.07 22.81 -30.91
CA VAL A 259 33.94 21.35 -31.06
C VAL A 259 33.15 20.73 -29.89
N ILE A 260 33.40 21.18 -28.65
CA ILE A 260 32.67 20.72 -27.46
C ILE A 260 31.19 21.12 -27.52
N TYR A 261 30.89 22.36 -27.92
CA TYR A 261 29.51 22.79 -28.13
C TYR A 261 28.81 21.93 -29.20
N SER A 262 29.46 21.67 -30.32
CA SER A 262 28.94 20.81 -31.38
C SER A 262 28.71 19.36 -30.90
N ALA A 263 29.62 18.83 -30.08
CA ALA A 263 29.49 17.51 -29.47
C ALA A 263 28.29 17.44 -28.50
N ALA A 264 28.06 18.47 -27.68
CA ALA A 264 26.90 18.56 -26.81
C ALA A 264 25.58 18.56 -27.60
N LEU A 265 25.52 19.27 -28.73
CA LEU A 265 24.35 19.25 -29.62
C LEU A 265 24.14 17.88 -30.28
N GLN A 266 25.22 17.18 -30.67
CA GLN A 266 25.12 15.79 -31.17
C GLN A 266 24.61 14.84 -30.08
N LEU A 267 25.01 15.04 -28.82
CA LEU A 267 24.52 14.25 -27.71
C LEU A 267 23.04 14.50 -27.43
N ALA A 268 22.56 15.75 -27.44
CA ALA A 268 21.13 16.06 -27.29
C ALA A 268 20.27 15.36 -28.36
N VAL A 269 20.86 15.24 -29.56
CA VAL A 269 20.61 14.20 -30.54
C VAL A 269 20.32 12.86 -29.93
N GLY A 270 21.35 12.21 -29.39
CA GLY A 270 21.53 10.76 -29.23
C GLY A 270 22.57 10.23 -30.25
N GLN A 271 23.27 11.13 -30.96
CA GLN A 271 24.35 10.80 -31.88
C GLN A 271 25.66 10.61 -31.12
N VAL A 272 25.69 9.58 -30.28
CA VAL A 272 26.82 9.30 -29.38
C VAL A 272 28.12 9.06 -30.15
N LYS A 273 28.07 8.35 -31.28
CA LYS A 273 29.25 8.10 -32.13
C LYS A 273 29.85 9.39 -32.68
N ASP A 274 29.02 10.29 -33.19
CA ASP A 274 29.48 11.57 -33.74
C ASP A 274 30.01 12.49 -32.64
N ALA A 275 29.37 12.50 -31.47
CA ALA A 275 29.86 13.20 -30.29
C ALA A 275 31.22 12.65 -29.82
N GLU A 276 31.38 11.34 -29.67
CA GLU A 276 32.65 10.71 -29.27
C GLU A 276 33.76 11.00 -30.28
N ALA A 277 33.47 10.99 -31.58
CA ALA A 277 34.41 11.36 -32.64
C ALA A 277 34.85 12.83 -32.57
N LEU A 278 33.93 13.76 -32.23
CA LEU A 278 34.26 15.16 -31.99
C LEU A 278 35.11 15.34 -30.72
N LEU A 279 34.71 14.70 -29.63
CA LEU A 279 35.43 14.75 -28.35
C LEU A 279 36.84 14.15 -28.46
N GLY A 280 37.04 13.13 -29.30
CA GLY A 280 38.35 12.54 -29.60
C GLY A 280 39.35 13.49 -30.26
N LYS A 281 38.88 14.60 -30.85
CA LYS A 281 39.75 15.64 -31.44
C LYS A 281 40.34 16.59 -30.38
N ILE A 282 39.82 16.56 -29.15
CA ILE A 282 40.29 17.41 -28.05
C ILE A 282 41.47 16.72 -27.37
N GLY A 283 42.67 17.31 -27.51
CA GLY A 283 43.89 16.79 -26.89
C GLY A 283 43.93 17.01 -25.37
N ALA A 284 44.55 16.08 -24.64
CA ALA A 284 44.66 16.16 -23.17
C ALA A 284 45.42 17.40 -22.65
N GLY A 285 46.21 18.07 -23.51
CA GLY A 285 46.95 19.30 -23.18
C GLY A 285 46.18 20.61 -23.37
N ASP A 286 44.96 20.59 -23.91
CA ASP A 286 44.12 21.80 -24.06
C ASP A 286 43.32 22.04 -22.76
N ALA A 287 43.99 22.62 -21.76
CA ALA A 287 43.46 22.79 -20.41
C ALA A 287 42.14 23.60 -20.35
N GLY A 288 41.84 24.43 -21.36
CA GLY A 288 40.61 25.21 -21.43
C GLY A 288 39.40 24.45 -22.00
N ALA A 289 39.61 23.25 -22.54
CA ALA A 289 38.61 22.45 -23.25
C ALA A 289 38.49 21.02 -22.71
N SER A 290 39.57 20.46 -22.15
CA SER A 290 39.63 19.08 -21.67
C SER A 290 38.59 18.75 -20.58
N GLY A 291 38.38 19.63 -19.60
CA GLY A 291 37.41 19.42 -18.51
C GLY A 291 35.96 19.27 -19.00
N PHE A 292 35.53 20.11 -19.95
CA PHE A 292 34.20 19.99 -20.55
C PHE A 292 34.05 18.74 -21.43
N ALA A 293 35.10 18.35 -22.15
CA ALA A 293 35.09 17.12 -22.93
C ALA A 293 34.99 15.87 -22.03
N GLU A 294 35.66 15.88 -20.86
CA GLU A 294 35.50 14.85 -19.84
C GLU A 294 34.10 14.84 -19.23
N ALA A 295 33.49 16.01 -18.97
CA ALA A 295 32.12 16.09 -18.47
C ALA A 295 31.10 15.46 -19.44
N LEU A 296 31.22 15.72 -20.75
CA LEU A 296 30.35 15.07 -21.75
C LEU A 296 30.59 13.57 -21.84
N ARG A 297 31.83 13.09 -21.72
CA ARG A 297 32.12 11.64 -21.65
C ARG A 297 31.59 11.00 -20.37
N GLN A 298 31.64 11.70 -19.24
CA GLN A 298 31.04 11.24 -18.00
C GLN A 298 29.52 11.09 -18.13
N LEU A 299 28.85 12.03 -18.82
CA LEU A 299 27.42 11.89 -19.10
C LEU A 299 27.14 10.66 -19.97
N ILE A 300 27.95 10.41 -21.00
CA ILE A 300 27.87 9.19 -21.82
C ILE A 300 28.02 7.95 -20.95
N ALA A 301 29.01 7.93 -20.05
CA ALA A 301 29.22 6.84 -19.13
C ALA A 301 28.04 6.65 -18.17
N ALA A 302 27.46 7.73 -17.64
CA ALA A 302 26.29 7.69 -16.77
C ALA A 302 25.08 7.04 -17.47
N VAL A 303 24.77 7.46 -18.71
CA VAL A 303 23.66 6.88 -19.51
C VAL A 303 23.93 5.43 -19.92
N LYS A 304 25.19 5.08 -20.18
CA LYS A 304 25.61 3.70 -20.50
C LYS A 304 25.85 2.83 -19.25
N PHE A 305 25.62 3.35 -18.04
CA PHE A 305 25.93 2.69 -16.76
C PHE A 305 27.39 2.17 -16.66
N GLN A 306 28.32 2.88 -17.28
CA GLN A 306 29.75 2.56 -17.28
C GLN A 306 30.45 3.22 -16.10
N THR A 307 31.49 2.57 -15.57
CA THR A 307 32.33 3.16 -14.54
C THR A 307 33.10 4.35 -15.09
N TRP A 308 33.06 5.47 -14.37
CA TRP A 308 33.81 6.68 -14.68
C TRP A 308 34.71 7.06 -13.51
N ASN A 309 35.99 7.27 -13.80
CA ASN A 309 36.96 7.81 -12.85
C ASN A 309 37.40 9.17 -13.36
N ARG A 310 37.03 10.23 -12.66
CA ARG A 310 37.46 11.58 -13.01
C ARG A 310 38.84 11.86 -12.40
N ALA A 311 39.73 12.46 -13.19
CA ALA A 311 41.10 12.75 -12.77
C ALA A 311 41.21 13.96 -11.82
N GLN A 312 40.31 14.93 -11.94
CA GLN A 312 40.25 16.13 -11.09
C GLN A 312 38.83 16.37 -10.54
N PRO A 313 38.66 17.02 -9.37
CA PRO A 313 37.34 17.37 -8.86
C PRO A 313 36.59 18.33 -9.80
N PRO A 314 35.24 18.29 -9.84
CA PRO A 314 34.46 19.23 -10.62
C PRO A 314 34.69 20.71 -10.23
N ALA A 315 35.01 21.55 -11.21
CA ALA A 315 35.27 22.98 -11.01
C ALA A 315 34.18 23.90 -11.59
N THR A 316 33.61 23.50 -12.74
CA THR A 316 32.60 24.28 -13.50
C THR A 316 31.18 23.76 -13.26
N ALA A 317 30.16 24.57 -13.55
CA ALA A 317 28.76 24.14 -13.47
C ALA A 317 28.48 22.98 -14.43
N THR A 318 29.06 23.00 -15.64
CA THR A 318 28.99 21.89 -16.61
C THR A 318 29.51 20.58 -16.02
N GLU A 319 30.65 20.66 -15.33
CA GLU A 319 31.27 19.52 -14.69
C GLU A 319 30.45 18.99 -13.51
N TRP A 320 29.89 19.88 -12.68
CA TRP A 320 28.99 19.51 -11.58
C TRP A 320 27.67 18.90 -12.08
N MET A 321 27.17 19.32 -13.25
CA MET A 321 26.01 18.71 -13.89
C MET A 321 26.28 17.27 -14.31
N ALA A 322 27.38 17.02 -15.01
CA ALA A 322 27.79 15.66 -15.39
C ALA A 322 28.00 14.77 -14.16
N GLU A 323 28.60 15.32 -13.10
CA GLU A 323 28.76 14.65 -11.82
C GLU A 323 27.42 14.29 -11.18
N SER A 324 26.45 15.21 -11.19
CA SER A 324 25.10 14.94 -10.68
C SER A 324 24.42 13.78 -11.41
N TYR A 325 24.50 13.72 -12.75
CA TYR A 325 23.95 12.60 -13.52
C TYR A 325 24.70 11.30 -13.27
N TYR A 326 26.03 11.35 -13.15
CA TYR A 326 26.84 10.17 -12.86
C TYR A 326 26.56 9.61 -11.46
N GLN A 327 26.60 10.43 -10.42
CA GLN A 327 26.28 10.00 -9.06
C GLN A 327 24.87 9.43 -8.95
N GLN A 328 23.90 10.03 -9.65
CA GLN A 328 22.55 9.47 -9.77
C GLN A 328 22.57 8.07 -10.40
N SER A 329 23.30 7.85 -11.51
CA SER A 329 23.43 6.52 -12.15
C SER A 329 24.10 5.46 -11.27
N ARG A 330 24.81 5.88 -10.21
CA ARG A 330 25.46 5.02 -9.21
C ARG A 330 24.64 4.88 -7.91
N SER A 331 23.41 5.39 -7.89
CA SER A 331 22.51 5.37 -6.73
C SER A 331 22.98 6.22 -5.53
N MET A 332 23.91 7.16 -5.76
CA MET A 332 24.48 8.07 -4.76
C MET A 332 23.71 9.41 -4.78
N LEU A 333 22.51 9.42 -4.19
CA LEU A 333 21.54 10.50 -4.43
C LEU A 333 21.78 11.79 -3.66
N ASP A 334 22.31 11.70 -2.44
CA ASP A 334 22.67 12.90 -1.68
C ASP A 334 23.86 13.61 -2.33
N GLU A 335 24.82 12.85 -2.86
CA GLU A 335 25.92 13.34 -3.68
C GLU A 335 25.41 13.94 -4.99
N ALA A 336 24.48 13.26 -5.68
CA ALA A 336 23.86 13.77 -6.91
C ALA A 336 23.11 15.10 -6.69
N ARG A 337 22.36 15.23 -5.59
CA ARG A 337 21.68 16.48 -5.20
C ARG A 337 22.69 17.57 -4.85
N THR A 338 23.74 17.22 -4.13
CA THR A 338 24.81 18.17 -3.75
C THR A 338 25.53 18.69 -5.00
N ALA A 339 25.85 17.80 -5.95
CA ALA A 339 26.42 18.19 -7.24
C ALA A 339 25.48 19.10 -8.04
N ALA A 340 24.17 18.81 -8.09
CA ALA A 340 23.19 19.68 -8.75
C ALA A 340 23.12 21.08 -8.11
N ARG A 341 23.19 21.16 -6.77
CA ARG A 341 23.25 22.44 -6.04
C ARG A 341 24.52 23.20 -6.35
N ASN A 342 25.68 22.53 -6.33
CA ASN A 342 26.96 23.14 -6.70
C ASN A 342 26.93 23.70 -8.13
N ALA A 343 26.28 23.01 -9.08
CA ALA A 343 26.12 23.51 -10.44
C ALA A 343 25.35 24.85 -10.48
N VAL A 344 24.25 24.95 -9.72
CA VAL A 344 23.46 26.19 -9.59
C VAL A 344 24.26 27.30 -8.90
N GLU A 345 25.05 26.98 -7.88
CA GLU A 345 25.90 27.97 -7.18
C GLU A 345 27.02 28.50 -8.09
N LYS A 346 27.60 27.65 -8.94
CA LYS A 346 28.65 28.05 -9.89
C LYS A 346 28.10 28.89 -11.05
N ALA A 347 26.91 28.56 -11.55
CA ALA A 347 26.26 29.30 -12.63
C ALA A 347 24.77 29.54 -12.33
N PRO A 348 24.42 30.60 -11.58
CA PRO A 348 23.03 30.88 -11.18
C PRO A 348 22.06 31.14 -12.33
N GLU A 349 22.58 31.56 -13.49
CA GLU A 349 21.80 31.82 -14.71
C GLU A 349 21.73 30.60 -15.66
N PHE A 350 22.28 29.45 -15.25
CA PHE A 350 22.25 28.23 -16.05
C PHE A 350 20.92 27.47 -15.84
N GLY A 351 19.96 27.69 -16.73
CA GLY A 351 18.61 27.13 -16.62
C GLY A 351 18.55 25.60 -16.52
N PHE A 352 19.44 24.86 -17.19
CA PHE A 352 19.51 23.40 -17.07
C PHE A 352 19.94 22.93 -15.67
N ALA A 353 20.82 23.67 -14.98
CA ALA A 353 21.21 23.34 -13.61
C ALA A 353 20.03 23.48 -12.63
N HIS A 354 19.18 24.48 -12.83
CA HIS A 354 17.93 24.61 -12.05
C HIS A 354 16.94 23.48 -12.34
N ALA A 355 16.81 23.04 -13.60
CA ALA A 355 15.98 21.88 -13.94
C ALA A 355 16.48 20.62 -13.23
N ARG A 356 17.81 20.42 -13.21
CA ARG A 356 18.43 19.29 -12.55
C ARG A 356 18.25 19.34 -11.03
N LEU A 357 18.46 20.50 -10.40
CA LEU A 357 18.20 20.68 -8.97
C LEU A 357 16.72 20.40 -8.65
N ALA A 358 15.80 20.87 -9.49
CA ALA A 358 14.38 20.61 -9.33
C ALA A 358 14.06 19.10 -9.37
N GLU A 359 14.63 18.37 -10.33
CA GLU A 359 14.47 16.91 -10.44
C GLU A 359 14.99 16.21 -9.17
N MET A 360 16.15 16.65 -8.66
CA MET A 360 16.71 16.10 -7.42
C MET A 360 15.82 16.41 -6.22
N GLU A 361 15.38 17.66 -6.03
CA GLU A 361 14.49 17.98 -4.90
C GLU A 361 13.15 17.22 -4.98
N PHE A 362 12.61 17.02 -6.19
CA PHE A 362 11.40 16.20 -6.39
C PHE A 362 11.63 14.74 -6.00
N SER A 363 12.78 14.18 -6.37
CA SER A 363 13.22 12.82 -6.00
C SER A 363 13.40 12.63 -4.49
N PHE A 364 13.58 13.72 -3.73
CA PHE A 364 13.61 13.72 -2.26
C PHE A 364 12.25 14.04 -1.62
N GLY A 365 11.18 14.17 -2.40
CA GLY A 365 9.84 14.51 -1.91
C GLY A 365 9.67 15.99 -1.57
N ARG A 366 10.69 16.83 -1.83
CA ARG A 366 10.67 18.28 -1.56
C ARG A 366 9.98 19.02 -2.70
N ALA A 367 8.67 18.82 -2.82
CA ALA A 367 7.89 19.31 -3.95
C ALA A 367 7.88 20.86 -4.07
N ALA A 368 7.96 21.60 -2.96
CA ALA A 368 7.95 23.06 -2.99
C ALA A 368 9.28 23.63 -3.52
N GLU A 369 10.40 23.09 -3.03
CA GLU A 369 11.75 23.42 -3.47
C GLU A 369 11.96 23.02 -4.93
N ALA A 370 11.47 21.84 -5.31
CA ALA A 370 11.45 21.38 -6.69
C ALA A 370 10.66 22.32 -7.60
N LEU A 371 9.46 22.76 -7.18
CA LEU A 371 8.65 23.71 -7.94
C LEU A 371 9.38 25.05 -8.11
N LYS A 372 9.97 25.59 -7.06
CA LYS A 372 10.75 26.84 -7.11
C LYS A 372 11.93 26.74 -8.10
N ALA A 373 12.68 25.63 -8.05
CA ALA A 373 13.78 25.40 -8.97
C ALA A 373 13.30 25.19 -10.42
N ALA A 374 12.20 24.46 -10.63
CA ALA A 374 11.59 24.27 -11.95
C ALA A 374 11.10 25.60 -12.55
N GLU A 375 10.48 26.47 -11.74
CA GLU A 375 10.06 27.81 -12.16
C GLU A 375 11.26 28.69 -12.51
N ARG A 376 12.34 28.66 -11.72
CA ARG A 376 13.57 29.38 -12.05
C ARG A 376 14.19 28.87 -13.34
N SER A 377 14.19 27.56 -13.56
CA SER A 377 14.64 26.95 -14.82
C SER A 377 13.83 27.49 -16.01
N LEU A 378 12.50 27.52 -15.90
CA LEU A 378 11.61 27.98 -16.98
C LEU A 378 11.68 29.51 -17.20
N GLN A 379 12.10 30.29 -16.21
CA GLN A 379 12.39 31.72 -16.43
C GLN A 379 13.66 31.92 -17.26
N LEU A 380 14.68 31.10 -17.03
CA LEU A 380 15.98 31.20 -17.72
C LEU A 380 15.99 30.49 -19.08
N SER A 381 15.30 29.35 -19.15
CA SER A 381 15.20 28.45 -20.30
C SER A 381 13.73 28.08 -20.52
N PRO A 382 12.91 28.99 -21.07
CA PRO A 382 11.45 28.82 -21.20
C PRO A 382 11.02 27.66 -22.11
N ARG A 383 11.91 27.17 -22.97
CA ARG A 383 11.71 26.02 -23.85
C ARG A 383 12.47 24.78 -23.37
N ASN A 384 12.77 24.65 -22.07
CA ASN A 384 13.36 23.43 -21.52
C ASN A 384 12.26 22.36 -21.31
N ALA A 385 12.23 21.35 -22.18
CA ALA A 385 11.25 20.28 -22.14
C ALA A 385 11.27 19.47 -20.82
N GLN A 386 12.46 19.24 -20.23
CA GLN A 386 12.57 18.54 -18.94
C GLN A 386 11.94 19.33 -17.81
N ALA A 387 12.21 20.64 -17.74
CA ALA A 387 11.66 21.52 -16.72
C ALA A 387 10.13 21.64 -16.85
N LEU A 388 9.60 21.69 -18.07
CA LEU A 388 8.16 21.65 -18.35
C LEU A 388 7.55 20.32 -17.89
N SER A 389 8.13 19.18 -18.28
CA SER A 389 7.68 17.85 -17.84
C SER A 389 7.71 17.72 -16.32
N LEU A 390 8.77 18.21 -15.66
CA LEU A 390 8.89 18.17 -14.21
C LEU A 390 7.84 19.04 -13.53
N LYS A 391 7.55 20.24 -14.06
CA LYS A 391 6.44 21.07 -13.59
C LYS A 391 5.10 20.34 -13.72
N GLY A 392 4.88 19.63 -14.83
CA GLY A 392 3.74 18.75 -15.02
C GLY A 392 3.64 17.68 -13.92
N PHE A 393 4.73 16.96 -13.62
CA PHE A 393 4.75 15.96 -12.54
C PHE A 393 4.50 16.56 -11.16
N LEU A 394 5.07 17.73 -10.85
CA LEU A 394 4.87 18.44 -9.59
C LEU A 394 3.40 18.85 -9.40
N LEU A 395 2.75 19.33 -10.45
CA LEU A 395 1.32 19.63 -10.44
C LEU A 395 0.47 18.36 -10.29
N ALA A 396 0.80 17.29 -11.01
CA ALA A 396 0.10 16.01 -10.91
C ALA A 396 0.22 15.39 -9.50
N ALA A 397 1.39 15.51 -8.86
CA ALA A 397 1.62 15.08 -7.48
C ALA A 397 0.77 15.87 -6.46
N GLN A 398 0.42 17.12 -6.79
CA GLN A 398 -0.51 17.97 -6.02
C GLN A 398 -1.99 17.77 -6.39
N ASN A 399 -2.35 16.70 -7.11
CA ASN A 399 -3.70 16.43 -7.64
C ASN A 399 -4.21 17.47 -8.66
N ARG A 400 -3.33 18.32 -9.22
CA ARG A 400 -3.67 19.36 -10.21
C ARG A 400 -3.50 18.82 -11.64
N VAL A 401 -4.16 17.69 -11.92
CA VAL A 401 -3.99 16.92 -13.18
C VAL A 401 -4.35 17.75 -14.42
N LYS A 402 -5.44 18.52 -14.37
CA LYS A 402 -5.88 19.38 -15.48
C LYS A 402 -4.87 20.47 -15.81
N GLU A 403 -4.18 21.00 -14.80
CA GLU A 403 -3.15 22.01 -14.98
C GLU A 403 -1.81 21.41 -15.39
N ALA A 404 -1.55 20.14 -15.07
CA ALA A 404 -0.34 19.41 -15.46
C ALA A 404 -0.30 19.10 -16.97
N LEU A 405 -1.44 18.71 -17.56
CA LEU A 405 -1.53 18.28 -18.97
C LEU A 405 -0.91 19.28 -19.97
N PRO A 406 -1.23 20.59 -19.93
CA PRO A 406 -0.64 21.57 -20.85
C PRO A 406 0.89 21.63 -20.80
N TYR A 407 1.52 21.38 -19.65
CA TYR A 407 2.98 21.39 -19.54
C TYR A 407 3.60 20.16 -20.19
N PHE A 408 2.96 19.00 -20.08
CA PHE A 408 3.40 17.81 -20.81
C PHE A 408 3.22 17.99 -22.33
N ASP A 409 2.11 18.58 -22.76
CA ASP A 409 1.88 18.88 -24.19
C ASP A 409 2.93 19.86 -24.74
N GLN A 410 3.30 20.89 -23.98
CA GLN A 410 4.38 21.81 -24.35
C GLN A 410 5.74 21.12 -24.39
N ALA A 411 6.05 20.26 -23.39
CA ALA A 411 7.29 19.50 -23.38
C ALA A 411 7.42 18.60 -24.61
N ILE A 412 6.36 17.86 -24.95
CA ILE A 412 6.29 16.98 -26.14
C ILE A 412 6.40 17.80 -27.44
N ALA A 413 5.83 19.01 -27.48
CA ALA A 413 5.90 19.87 -28.66
C ALA A 413 7.32 20.43 -28.90
N ILE A 414 8.12 20.59 -27.85
CA ILE A 414 9.52 21.03 -27.94
C ILE A 414 10.43 19.84 -28.22
N ASP A 415 10.25 18.76 -27.48
CA ASP A 415 11.06 17.55 -27.53
C ASP A 415 10.14 16.32 -27.43
N GLY A 416 9.74 15.81 -28.60
CA GLY A 416 8.89 14.64 -28.72
C GLY A 416 9.56 13.35 -28.24
N GLY A 417 10.90 13.35 -28.07
CA GLY A 417 11.72 12.21 -27.70
C GLY A 417 11.83 12.03 -26.19
N LEU A 418 11.34 12.98 -25.41
CA LEU A 418 11.35 12.93 -23.94
C LEU A 418 10.30 11.94 -23.41
N GLY A 419 10.69 10.68 -23.20
CA GLY A 419 9.81 9.61 -22.71
C GLY A 419 9.07 9.94 -21.41
N ASN A 420 9.70 10.69 -20.49
CA ASN A 420 9.08 11.15 -19.26
C ASN A 420 7.86 12.08 -19.48
N ALA A 421 7.84 12.88 -20.55
CA ALA A 421 6.71 13.76 -20.84
C ALA A 421 5.48 12.96 -21.29
N TRP A 422 5.69 11.95 -22.13
CA TRP A 422 4.66 10.99 -22.54
C TRP A 422 4.16 10.16 -21.37
N LEU A 423 5.06 9.68 -20.52
CA LEU A 423 4.71 9.00 -19.27
C LEU A 423 3.79 9.88 -18.42
N GLY A 424 4.20 11.12 -18.13
CA GLY A 424 3.44 12.04 -17.30
C GLY A 424 2.05 12.37 -17.86
N ARG A 425 1.96 12.62 -19.17
CA ARG A 425 0.67 12.84 -19.84
C ARG A 425 -0.20 11.59 -19.81
N GLY A 426 0.37 10.42 -20.09
CA GLY A 426 -0.32 9.13 -20.08
C GLY A 426 -0.93 8.83 -18.71
N LEU A 427 -0.14 8.98 -17.64
CA LEU A 427 -0.61 8.84 -16.26
C LEU A 427 -1.72 9.84 -15.92
N CYS A 428 -1.57 11.10 -16.33
CA CYS A 428 -2.59 12.12 -16.13
C CYS A 428 -3.91 11.80 -16.86
N LYS A 429 -3.84 11.27 -18.09
CA LYS A 429 -5.02 10.83 -18.85
C LYS A 429 -5.70 9.62 -18.21
N VAL A 430 -4.93 8.61 -17.77
CA VAL A 430 -5.48 7.45 -17.03
C VAL A 430 -6.21 7.92 -15.77
N ARG A 431 -5.58 8.81 -14.99
CA ARG A 431 -6.17 9.43 -13.80
C ARG A 431 -7.42 10.26 -14.11
N GLY A 432 -7.42 10.96 -15.24
CA GLY A 432 -8.57 11.69 -15.78
C GLY A 432 -9.69 10.80 -16.35
N GLY A 433 -9.52 9.48 -16.38
CA GLY A 433 -10.51 8.50 -16.83
C GLY A 433 -10.33 8.01 -18.27
N ASP A 434 -9.44 8.63 -19.08
CA ASP A 434 -9.16 8.23 -20.45
C ASP A 434 -8.04 7.17 -20.48
N ARG A 435 -8.44 5.93 -20.20
CA ARG A 435 -7.54 4.77 -20.09
C ARG A 435 -6.84 4.45 -21.42
N VAL A 436 -7.58 4.55 -22.52
CA VAL A 436 -7.08 4.17 -23.85
C VAL A 436 -6.04 5.17 -24.33
N ALA A 437 -6.35 6.47 -24.29
CA ALA A 437 -5.37 7.48 -24.70
C ALA A 437 -4.17 7.54 -23.73
N GLY A 438 -4.41 7.29 -22.44
CA GLY A 438 -3.36 7.19 -21.44
C GLY A 438 -2.40 6.02 -21.69
N ARG A 439 -2.93 4.82 -21.98
CA ARG A 439 -2.15 3.65 -22.39
C ARG A 439 -1.38 3.91 -23.68
N GLN A 440 -1.98 4.56 -24.67
CA GLN A 440 -1.28 4.91 -25.92
C GLN A 440 -0.06 5.81 -25.66
N ASP A 441 -0.19 6.81 -24.79
CA ASP A 441 0.95 7.65 -24.41
C ASP A 441 2.02 6.85 -23.65
N LEU A 442 1.64 5.94 -22.76
CA LEU A 442 2.59 5.02 -22.09
C LEU A 442 3.29 4.09 -23.08
N GLN A 443 2.60 3.67 -24.14
CA GLN A 443 3.16 2.86 -25.22
C GLN A 443 4.21 3.65 -26.00
N VAL A 444 3.95 4.93 -26.31
CA VAL A 444 4.93 5.83 -26.92
C VAL A 444 6.14 6.01 -25.99
N ALA A 445 5.92 6.27 -24.70
CA ALA A 445 7.01 6.39 -23.73
C ALA A 445 7.91 5.13 -23.70
N ALA A 446 7.32 3.94 -23.64
CA ALA A 446 8.05 2.68 -23.70
C ALA A 446 8.74 2.47 -25.06
N THR A 447 8.23 3.03 -26.16
CA THR A 447 8.90 2.95 -27.47
C THR A 447 10.11 3.90 -27.56
N LEU A 448 10.01 5.07 -26.94
CA LEU A 448 11.10 6.06 -26.90
C LEU A 448 12.28 5.54 -26.08
N GLU A 449 12.01 4.89 -24.95
CA GLU A 449 13.05 4.31 -24.06
C GLU A 449 12.80 2.80 -23.82
N PRO A 450 13.02 1.93 -24.83
CA PRO A 450 12.55 0.53 -24.84
C PRO A 450 13.21 -0.41 -23.85
N HIS A 451 14.34 -0.03 -23.27
CA HIS A 451 15.04 -0.83 -22.25
C HIS A 451 14.80 -0.32 -20.83
N ARG A 452 13.92 0.68 -20.64
CA ARG A 452 13.61 1.21 -19.31
C ARG A 452 12.49 0.40 -18.66
N ALA A 453 12.87 -0.56 -17.81
CA ALA A 453 11.97 -1.50 -17.14
C ALA A 453 10.78 -0.82 -16.45
N VAL A 454 10.97 0.35 -15.86
CA VAL A 454 9.90 1.12 -15.21
C VAL A 454 8.80 1.55 -16.19
N LEU A 455 9.12 2.00 -17.40
CA LEU A 455 8.12 2.42 -18.38
C LEU A 455 7.26 1.22 -18.84
N ARG A 456 7.91 0.06 -19.03
CA ARG A 456 7.21 -1.20 -19.33
C ARG A 456 6.36 -1.70 -18.18
N SER A 457 6.82 -1.53 -16.95
CA SER A 457 6.06 -1.83 -15.73
C SER A 457 4.77 -0.99 -15.67
N TYR A 458 4.84 0.30 -16.00
CA TYR A 458 3.64 1.16 -16.10
C TYR A 458 2.73 0.80 -17.27
N LEU A 459 3.31 0.45 -18.43
CA LEU A 459 2.54 -0.04 -19.58
C LEU A 459 1.81 -1.35 -19.26
N SER A 460 2.46 -2.26 -18.54
CA SER A 460 1.85 -3.49 -18.01
C SER A 460 0.65 -3.17 -17.11
N LYS A 461 0.80 -2.24 -16.15
CA LYS A 461 -0.31 -1.82 -15.28
C LYS A 461 -1.46 -1.20 -16.08
N ALA A 462 -1.16 -0.41 -17.11
CA ALA A 462 -2.19 0.16 -18.00
C ALA A 462 -2.97 -0.94 -18.76
N TYR A 463 -2.29 -1.96 -19.30
CA TYR A 463 -2.96 -3.11 -19.92
C TYR A 463 -3.82 -3.90 -18.91
N SER A 464 -3.33 -4.10 -17.68
CA SER A 464 -4.14 -4.78 -16.64
C SER A 464 -5.43 -4.00 -16.33
N ASN A 465 -5.34 -2.67 -16.22
CA ASN A 465 -6.49 -1.80 -15.98
C ASN A 465 -7.54 -1.86 -17.12
N GLU A 466 -7.11 -2.12 -18.35
CA GLU A 466 -8.01 -2.38 -19.49
C GLU A 466 -8.53 -3.82 -19.54
N GLY A 467 -7.84 -4.76 -18.90
CA GLY A 467 -8.24 -6.18 -18.82
C GLY A 467 -7.48 -7.09 -19.77
N ASP A 468 -6.45 -6.57 -20.42
CA ASP A 468 -5.58 -7.34 -21.29
C ASP A 468 -4.45 -7.99 -20.48
N LEU A 469 -4.79 -9.07 -19.78
CA LEU A 469 -3.84 -9.83 -18.96
C LEU A 469 -2.65 -10.36 -19.77
N ARG A 470 -2.89 -10.78 -21.02
CA ARG A 470 -1.85 -11.37 -21.86
C ARG A 470 -0.75 -10.34 -22.12
N ARG A 471 -1.11 -9.14 -22.58
CA ARG A 471 -0.14 -8.06 -22.82
C ARG A 471 0.47 -7.53 -21.52
N ALA A 472 -0.31 -7.45 -20.45
CA ALA A 472 0.20 -7.05 -19.14
C ALA A 472 1.34 -7.98 -18.67
N ARG A 473 1.18 -9.30 -18.80
CA ARG A 473 2.24 -10.27 -18.47
C ARG A 473 3.45 -10.16 -19.39
N GLU A 474 3.23 -10.02 -20.70
CA GLU A 474 4.34 -9.88 -21.64
C GLU A 474 5.24 -8.67 -21.31
N GLU A 475 4.65 -7.51 -21.01
CA GLU A 475 5.42 -6.30 -20.66
C GLU A 475 6.12 -6.42 -19.30
N ILE A 476 5.53 -7.10 -18.32
CA ILE A 476 6.18 -7.29 -17.01
C ILE A 476 7.33 -8.29 -17.08
N ASP A 477 7.19 -9.35 -17.90
CA ASP A 477 8.26 -10.32 -18.15
C ASP A 477 9.42 -9.68 -18.93
N LEU A 478 9.13 -8.76 -19.84
CA LEU A 478 10.14 -7.93 -20.49
C LEU A 478 10.83 -6.99 -19.48
N ALA A 479 10.06 -6.29 -18.63
CA ALA A 479 10.61 -5.42 -17.60
C ALA A 479 11.57 -6.16 -16.66
N LYS A 480 11.19 -7.34 -16.15
CA LYS A 480 12.05 -8.21 -15.31
C LYS A 480 13.31 -8.67 -16.04
N ARG A 481 13.25 -8.89 -17.36
CA ARG A 481 14.42 -9.29 -18.17
C ARG A 481 15.39 -8.14 -18.43
N TYR A 482 14.87 -6.95 -18.70
CA TYR A 482 15.70 -5.78 -18.98
C TYR A 482 16.38 -5.23 -17.73
N ASP A 483 15.69 -5.24 -16.59
CA ASP A 483 16.26 -4.88 -15.30
C ASP A 483 15.78 -5.86 -14.21
N PRO A 484 16.52 -6.97 -14.00
CA PRO A 484 16.20 -7.95 -12.95
C PRO A 484 16.34 -7.38 -11.53
N ASN A 485 16.88 -6.17 -11.41
CA ASN A 485 17.18 -5.48 -10.18
C ASN A 485 16.13 -4.39 -9.86
N ASP A 486 15.25 -4.02 -10.80
CA ASP A 486 14.17 -3.06 -10.56
C ASP A 486 13.05 -3.69 -9.72
N PRO A 487 12.78 -3.18 -8.50
CA PRO A 487 11.70 -3.70 -7.67
C PRO A 487 10.29 -3.46 -8.26
N THR A 488 10.13 -2.49 -9.18
CA THR A 488 8.82 -2.08 -9.73
C THR A 488 8.20 -3.18 -10.58
N ALA A 489 9.00 -3.90 -11.36
CA ALA A 489 8.52 -4.99 -12.22
C ALA A 489 7.95 -6.15 -11.39
N PHE A 490 8.66 -6.52 -10.32
CA PHE A 490 8.21 -7.56 -9.38
C PHE A 490 6.96 -7.13 -8.61
N LEU A 491 6.85 -5.86 -8.23
CA LEU A 491 5.67 -5.33 -7.55
C LEU A 491 4.40 -5.46 -8.39
N TYR A 492 4.41 -4.92 -9.62
CA TYR A 492 3.22 -5.01 -10.48
C TYR A 492 2.95 -6.43 -10.96
N SER A 493 3.98 -7.28 -11.07
CA SER A 493 3.78 -8.72 -11.30
C SER A 493 3.02 -9.38 -10.14
N ALA A 494 3.38 -9.07 -8.89
CA ALA A 494 2.69 -9.61 -7.73
C ALA A 494 1.23 -9.17 -7.64
N LEU A 495 0.95 -7.89 -7.91
CA LEU A 495 -0.42 -7.38 -7.95
C LEU A 495 -1.24 -8.01 -9.09
N LEU A 496 -0.65 -8.17 -10.28
CA LEU A 496 -1.28 -8.84 -11.41
C LEU A 496 -1.59 -10.31 -11.09
N ALA A 497 -0.65 -10.99 -10.43
CA ALA A 497 -0.81 -12.36 -9.96
C ALA A 497 -1.94 -12.46 -8.92
N GLN A 498 -2.02 -11.52 -7.98
CA GLN A 498 -3.10 -11.45 -6.98
C GLN A 498 -4.47 -11.22 -7.64
N GLU A 499 -4.58 -10.26 -8.57
CA GLU A 499 -5.81 -9.98 -9.35
C GLU A 499 -6.31 -11.22 -10.12
N HIS A 500 -5.40 -12.14 -10.50
CA HIS A 500 -5.69 -13.33 -11.30
C HIS A 500 -5.49 -14.65 -10.53
N ASN A 501 -5.63 -14.61 -9.20
CA ASN A 501 -5.67 -15.80 -8.33
C ASN A 501 -4.39 -16.67 -8.33
N GLN A 502 -3.23 -16.11 -8.68
CA GLN A 502 -1.92 -16.76 -8.63
C GLN A 502 -1.15 -16.37 -7.35
N ILE A 503 -1.67 -16.76 -6.19
CA ILE A 503 -1.29 -16.12 -4.91
C ILE A 503 0.15 -16.46 -4.50
N ASN A 504 0.59 -17.71 -4.67
CA ASN A 504 1.97 -18.13 -4.35
C ASN A 504 3.02 -17.42 -5.21
N GLU A 505 2.70 -17.15 -6.48
CA GLU A 505 3.55 -16.36 -7.37
C GLU A 505 3.60 -14.90 -6.89
N GLY A 506 2.43 -14.35 -6.51
CA GLY A 506 2.32 -13.03 -5.90
C GLY A 506 3.18 -12.86 -4.65
N VAL A 507 3.21 -13.84 -3.75
CA VAL A 507 4.11 -13.82 -2.57
C VAL A 507 5.57 -13.72 -3.01
N ARG A 508 6.03 -14.63 -3.87
CA ARG A 508 7.44 -14.69 -4.28
C ARG A 508 7.89 -13.41 -4.99
N ASP A 509 7.07 -12.89 -5.90
CA ASP A 509 7.37 -11.65 -6.61
C ASP A 509 7.39 -10.46 -5.66
N LEU A 510 6.44 -10.36 -4.72
CA LEU A 510 6.41 -9.21 -3.81
C LEU A 510 7.53 -9.25 -2.76
N GLU A 511 7.90 -10.44 -2.28
CA GLU A 511 9.11 -10.64 -1.50
C GLU A 511 10.35 -10.19 -2.27
N LYS A 512 10.46 -10.58 -3.54
CA LYS A 512 11.59 -10.18 -4.38
C LYS A 512 11.61 -8.66 -4.58
N SER A 513 10.45 -8.05 -4.79
CA SER A 513 10.31 -6.59 -4.88
C SER A 513 10.77 -5.90 -3.58
N LYS A 514 10.45 -6.47 -2.42
CA LYS A 514 10.89 -5.96 -1.11
C LYS A 514 12.40 -6.08 -0.91
N GLU A 515 13.00 -7.20 -1.32
CA GLU A 515 14.47 -7.38 -1.29
C GLU A 515 15.20 -6.36 -2.15
N LEU A 516 14.66 -6.09 -3.35
CA LEU A 516 15.23 -5.18 -4.34
C LEU A 516 14.88 -3.70 -4.07
N ASN A 517 14.24 -3.39 -2.95
CA ASN A 517 13.71 -2.04 -2.67
C ASN A 517 14.75 -0.94 -2.84
N ASP A 518 16.00 -1.19 -2.45
CA ASP A 518 17.08 -0.21 -2.47
C ASP A 518 17.82 -0.15 -3.83
N ASN A 519 17.41 -0.95 -4.81
CA ASN A 519 18.06 -1.09 -6.12
C ASN A 519 17.31 -0.38 -7.27
N ARG A 520 16.50 0.62 -6.94
CA ARG A 520 15.58 1.24 -7.90
C ARG A 520 16.30 2.19 -8.88
N SER A 521 16.06 2.00 -10.17
CA SER A 521 16.53 2.90 -11.26
C SER A 521 15.80 4.25 -11.31
N VAL A 522 14.66 4.39 -10.61
CA VAL A 522 13.97 5.67 -10.35
C VAL A 522 14.31 6.16 -8.95
N PHE A 523 15.09 7.23 -8.97
CA PHE A 523 15.85 7.80 -7.86
C PHE A 523 14.95 8.38 -6.76
N ARG A 524 15.08 7.87 -5.54
CA ARG A 524 14.32 8.33 -4.37
C ARG A 524 15.17 8.32 -3.10
N SER A 525 14.97 9.31 -2.23
CA SER A 525 15.66 9.39 -0.94
C SER A 525 15.44 8.14 -0.07
N ARG A 526 16.35 7.88 0.89
CA ARG A 526 16.21 6.74 1.82
C ARG A 526 14.86 6.72 2.54
N LEU A 527 14.37 7.89 2.95
CA LEU A 527 13.04 8.05 3.55
C LEU A 527 11.95 7.53 2.61
N LEU A 528 11.92 7.98 1.35
CA LEU A 528 10.93 7.53 0.37
C LEU A 528 11.07 6.05 0.03
N LEU A 529 12.29 5.50 0.05
CA LEU A 529 12.54 4.06 -0.10
C LEU A 529 11.98 3.27 1.08
N ASP A 530 12.02 3.80 2.30
CA ASP A 530 11.39 3.17 3.45
C ASP A 530 9.86 3.21 3.36
N GLN A 531 9.26 4.29 2.82
CA GLN A 531 7.82 4.33 2.50
C GLN A 531 7.44 3.26 1.48
N ASP A 532 8.23 3.19 0.40
CA ASP A 532 8.11 2.20 -0.67
C ASP A 532 8.23 0.75 -0.10
N ARG A 533 9.12 0.52 0.85
CA ARG A 533 9.28 -0.77 1.54
C ARG A 533 8.07 -1.08 2.42
N ALA A 534 7.59 -0.10 3.19
CA ALA A 534 6.39 -0.24 4.02
C ALA A 534 5.18 -0.61 3.18
N VAL A 535 4.97 0.05 2.03
CA VAL A 535 3.89 -0.27 1.10
C VAL A 535 3.99 -1.72 0.57
N ARG A 536 5.20 -2.17 0.18
CA ARG A 536 5.42 -3.56 -0.26
C ARG A 536 5.13 -4.56 0.85
N SER A 537 5.58 -4.28 2.07
CA SER A 537 5.30 -5.10 3.26
C SER A 537 3.81 -5.15 3.60
N ALA A 538 3.11 -4.02 3.51
CA ALA A 538 1.66 -3.92 3.66
C ALA A 538 0.90 -4.79 2.64
N ASN A 539 1.25 -4.70 1.35
CA ASN A 539 0.69 -5.57 0.32
C ASN A 539 1.03 -7.06 0.57
N LEU A 540 2.23 -7.34 1.08
CA LEU A 540 2.67 -8.71 1.37
C LEU A 540 1.90 -9.32 2.54
N ALA A 541 1.62 -8.54 3.59
CA ALA A 541 0.70 -8.95 4.66
C ALA A 541 -0.68 -9.34 4.09
N ALA A 542 -1.23 -8.52 3.18
CA ALA A 542 -2.49 -8.83 2.53
C ALA A 542 -2.49 -10.17 1.78
N ILE A 543 -1.41 -10.45 1.02
CA ILE A 543 -1.26 -11.70 0.26
C ILE A 543 -1.03 -12.90 1.21
N TYR A 544 -0.30 -12.73 2.32
CA TYR A 544 -0.16 -13.78 3.33
C TYR A 544 -1.48 -14.18 3.96
N ARG A 545 -2.32 -13.19 4.30
CA ARG A 545 -3.69 -13.45 4.76
C ARG A 545 -4.50 -14.23 3.73
N ASP A 546 -4.44 -13.85 2.45
CA ASP A 546 -5.17 -14.55 1.38
C ASP A 546 -4.75 -16.04 1.23
N ASN A 547 -3.55 -16.39 1.70
CA ASN A 547 -2.98 -17.74 1.71
C ASN A 547 -3.14 -18.48 3.06
N GLY A 548 -3.92 -17.94 4.00
CA GLY A 548 -4.15 -18.53 5.32
C GLY A 548 -2.98 -18.39 6.30
N MET A 549 -1.97 -17.56 5.97
CA MET A 549 -0.77 -17.36 6.78
C MET A 549 -0.96 -16.18 7.76
N ASN A 550 -2.04 -16.19 8.54
CA ASN A 550 -2.51 -15.04 9.33
C ASN A 550 -1.46 -14.51 10.32
N GLN A 551 -0.75 -15.41 11.00
CA GLN A 551 0.31 -15.05 11.94
C GLN A 551 1.46 -14.31 11.24
N LEU A 552 1.82 -14.72 10.02
CA LEU A 552 2.86 -14.03 9.25
C LEU A 552 2.36 -12.68 8.71
N SER A 553 1.07 -12.59 8.35
CA SER A 553 0.41 -11.33 7.95
C SER A 553 0.54 -10.26 9.03
N ILE A 554 0.14 -10.57 10.29
CA ILE A 554 0.24 -9.62 11.42
C ILE A 554 1.68 -9.11 11.60
N ARG A 555 2.67 -10.01 11.53
CA ARG A 555 4.08 -9.67 11.70
C ARG A 555 4.63 -8.81 10.55
N GLU A 556 4.21 -9.08 9.33
CA GLU A 556 4.60 -8.28 8.17
C GLU A 556 3.91 -6.91 8.18
N ALA A 557 2.63 -6.81 8.58
CA ALA A 557 1.91 -5.55 8.72
C ALA A 557 2.55 -4.66 9.80
N SER A 558 2.90 -5.24 10.95
CA SER A 558 3.63 -4.50 11.99
C SER A 558 5.02 -4.06 11.53
N ARG A 559 5.74 -4.90 10.77
CA ARG A 559 7.03 -4.50 10.17
C ARG A 559 6.87 -3.34 9.19
N ALA A 560 5.78 -3.31 8.40
CA ALA A 560 5.46 -2.18 7.53
C ALA A 560 5.36 -0.87 8.33
N ALA A 561 4.61 -0.86 9.44
CA ALA A 561 4.44 0.34 10.27
C ALA A 561 5.75 0.76 10.96
N ASN A 562 6.64 -0.18 11.25
CA ASN A 562 7.97 0.11 11.80
C ASN A 562 8.97 0.60 10.74
N TYR A 563 8.80 0.27 9.45
CA TYR A 563 9.61 0.82 8.35
C TYR A 563 9.30 2.31 8.12
N ASP A 564 8.04 2.69 8.18
CA ASP A 564 7.56 4.05 8.00
C ASP A 564 6.31 4.27 8.86
N TYR A 565 6.46 4.98 9.98
CA TYR A 565 5.34 5.27 10.90
C TYR A 565 4.38 6.31 10.31
N GLY A 566 4.78 7.06 9.28
CA GLY A 566 3.87 7.92 8.53
C GLY A 566 3.00 7.16 7.52
N ASN A 567 3.19 5.85 7.37
CA ASN A 567 2.57 5.09 6.30
C ASN A 567 1.13 4.66 6.63
N TYR A 568 0.15 5.38 6.10
CA TYR A 568 -1.26 5.06 6.32
C TYR A 568 -1.65 3.63 5.90
N SER A 569 -1.10 3.10 4.79
CA SER A 569 -1.42 1.74 4.34
C SER A 569 -0.92 0.72 5.37
N ALA A 570 0.28 0.89 5.91
CA ALA A 570 0.82 0.02 6.94
C ALA A 570 -0.08 -0.03 8.18
N HIS A 571 -0.51 1.13 8.69
CA HIS A 571 -1.44 1.23 9.80
C HIS A 571 -2.80 0.58 9.49
N LEU A 572 -3.33 0.77 8.27
CA LEU A 572 -4.60 0.13 7.89
C LEU A 572 -4.50 -1.39 7.84
N PHE A 573 -3.44 -1.94 7.25
CA PHE A 573 -3.25 -3.38 7.20
C PHE A 573 -3.02 -3.97 8.60
N LEU A 574 -2.35 -3.23 9.48
CA LEU A 574 -2.19 -3.61 10.87
C LEU A 574 -3.54 -3.57 11.62
N ALA A 575 -4.36 -2.55 11.40
CA ALA A 575 -5.72 -2.47 11.92
C ALA A 575 -6.56 -3.67 11.47
N ASN A 576 -6.57 -3.98 10.17
CA ASN A 576 -7.26 -5.15 9.63
C ASN A 576 -6.78 -6.47 10.27
N SER A 577 -5.48 -6.57 10.52
CA SER A 577 -4.89 -7.74 11.19
C SER A 577 -5.32 -7.84 12.66
N TYR A 578 -5.44 -6.74 13.39
CA TYR A 578 -6.01 -6.73 14.74
C TYR A 578 -7.50 -7.02 14.76
N ASN A 579 -8.25 -6.58 13.75
CA ASN A 579 -9.68 -6.87 13.63
C ASN A 579 -9.95 -8.38 13.53
N GLU A 580 -9.06 -9.13 12.88
CA GLU A 580 -9.15 -10.60 12.79
C GLU A 580 -8.90 -11.31 14.12
N LEU A 581 -8.23 -10.65 15.08
CA LEU A 581 -8.01 -11.18 16.42
C LEU A 581 -9.12 -10.80 17.42
N ARG A 582 -10.02 -9.89 17.05
CA ARG A 582 -11.13 -9.49 17.92
C ARG A 582 -12.12 -10.63 18.10
N ASP A 583 -12.70 -10.70 19.29
CA ASP A 583 -13.81 -11.61 19.56
C ASP A 583 -14.99 -11.27 18.62
N PRO A 584 -15.45 -12.22 17.80
CA PRO A 584 -16.60 -11.99 16.95
C PRO A 584 -17.84 -11.61 17.77
N LYS A 585 -18.07 -12.21 18.94
CA LYS A 585 -19.28 -11.98 19.77
C LYS A 585 -19.24 -10.66 20.56
N GLN A 586 -18.15 -9.89 20.45
CA GLN A 586 -17.97 -8.58 21.06
C GLN A 586 -18.08 -8.57 22.60
N VAL A 587 -17.70 -9.67 23.25
CA VAL A 587 -17.62 -9.75 24.72
C VAL A 587 -16.18 -9.57 25.19
N THR A 588 -15.22 -10.27 24.57
CA THR A 588 -13.81 -10.14 24.94
C THR A 588 -13.11 -9.08 24.10
N LEU A 589 -12.86 -7.92 24.70
CA LEU A 589 -12.43 -6.71 23.96
C LEU A 589 -10.90 -6.48 23.94
N ARG A 590 -10.10 -7.54 24.17
CA ARG A 590 -8.63 -7.47 24.27
C ARG A 590 -7.98 -6.69 23.10
N TYR A 591 -8.42 -6.94 21.86
CA TYR A 591 -7.86 -6.34 20.64
C TYR A 591 -8.65 -5.17 20.05
N GLU A 592 -9.66 -4.66 20.77
CA GLU A 592 -10.46 -3.52 20.31
C GLU A 592 -9.62 -2.23 20.21
N THR A 593 -8.88 -1.89 21.26
CA THR A 593 -8.01 -0.72 21.33
C THR A 593 -6.95 -0.66 20.21
N PRO A 594 -6.11 -1.69 20.01
CA PRO A 594 -5.10 -1.63 18.97
C PRO A 594 -5.72 -1.60 17.57
N TRP A 595 -6.88 -2.22 17.35
CA TRP A 595 -7.60 -2.11 16.08
C TRP A 595 -8.07 -0.67 15.80
N LEU A 596 -8.82 -0.05 16.72
CA LEU A 596 -9.44 1.25 16.48
C LEU A 596 -8.39 2.35 16.34
N SER A 597 -7.33 2.31 17.16
CA SER A 597 -6.26 3.29 17.11
C SER A 597 -5.51 3.27 15.77
N GLU A 598 -5.14 2.10 15.29
CA GLU A 598 -4.47 1.91 14.00
C GLU A 598 -5.37 2.35 12.82
N PHE A 599 -6.68 2.09 12.91
CA PHE A 599 -7.65 2.53 11.90
C PHE A 599 -7.80 4.05 11.85
N LEU A 600 -7.89 4.72 13.01
CA LEU A 600 -7.96 6.18 13.11
C LEU A 600 -6.67 6.83 12.60
N LEU A 601 -5.51 6.30 13.00
CA LEU A 601 -4.20 6.78 12.58
C LEU A 601 -4.02 6.65 11.06
N ALA A 602 -4.40 5.49 10.49
CA ALA A 602 -4.40 5.28 9.04
C ALA A 602 -5.27 6.32 8.32
N ASN A 603 -6.51 6.53 8.78
CA ASN A 603 -7.42 7.49 8.16
C ASN A 603 -6.97 8.95 8.30
N LEU A 604 -6.28 9.32 9.39
CA LEU A 604 -5.69 10.65 9.57
C LEU A 604 -4.49 10.89 8.66
N LEU A 605 -3.60 9.91 8.51
CA LEU A 605 -2.40 9.99 7.67
C LEU A 605 -2.72 9.88 6.16
N ALA A 606 -3.78 9.16 5.79
CA ALA A 606 -4.10 8.88 4.40
C ALA A 606 -4.31 10.16 3.56
N PRO A 607 -3.59 10.37 2.44
CA PRO A 607 -3.95 11.43 1.51
C PRO A 607 -5.35 11.20 0.93
N VAL A 608 -6.03 12.27 0.53
CA VAL A 608 -7.28 12.13 -0.23
C VAL A 608 -7.01 11.38 -1.55
N GLY A 609 -7.84 10.35 -1.82
CA GLY A 609 -7.70 9.48 -2.99
C GLY A 609 -6.62 8.41 -2.89
N ALA A 610 -5.94 8.26 -1.76
CA ALA A 610 -4.90 7.24 -1.59
C ALA A 610 -5.43 5.85 -1.21
N GLY A 611 -6.72 5.73 -0.90
CA GLY A 611 -7.37 4.49 -0.50
C GLY A 611 -8.83 4.73 -0.14
N THR A 612 -9.53 3.67 0.24
CA THR A 612 -10.92 3.75 0.69
C THR A 612 -10.96 4.06 2.19
N LEU A 613 -11.65 5.13 2.61
CA LEU A 613 -11.90 5.37 4.06
C LEU A 613 -12.71 4.23 4.72
N SER A 614 -13.19 3.27 3.92
CA SER A 614 -13.90 2.09 4.36
C SER A 614 -12.99 1.08 5.05
N GLN A 615 -13.48 0.50 6.15
CA GLN A 615 -12.80 -0.59 6.86
C GLN A 615 -13.02 -1.98 6.22
N ASN A 616 -14.08 -2.16 5.42
CA ASN A 616 -14.45 -3.46 4.86
C ASN A 616 -13.78 -3.73 3.51
N VAL A 617 -13.22 -2.70 2.89
CA VAL A 617 -12.64 -2.77 1.55
C VAL A 617 -11.13 -2.85 1.69
N SER A 618 -10.55 -3.91 1.15
CA SER A 618 -9.10 -4.06 1.11
C SER A 618 -8.53 -2.96 0.23
N GLN A 619 -7.74 -2.05 0.80
CA GLN A 619 -6.98 -1.10 0.01
C GLN A 619 -5.90 -1.86 -0.76
N GLN A 620 -5.80 -1.60 -2.06
CA GLN A 620 -4.62 -1.94 -2.83
C GLN A 620 -3.76 -0.70 -3.00
N GLU A 621 -2.48 -0.97 -3.22
CA GLU A 621 -1.33 -0.08 -3.26
C GLU A 621 -1.51 1.41 -3.59
N TYR A 622 -0.67 2.21 -2.92
CA TYR A 622 -0.35 3.60 -3.25
C TYR A 622 0.15 3.74 -4.70
N SER A 623 -0.74 4.14 -5.60
CA SER A 623 -0.33 4.78 -6.85
C SER A 623 -1.24 5.97 -7.14
N LYS A 624 -0.98 7.10 -6.48
CA LYS A 624 -1.66 8.39 -6.71
C LYS A 624 -1.81 8.75 -8.20
N LEU A 625 -0.94 8.24 -9.07
CA LEU A 625 -0.93 8.52 -10.50
C LEU A 625 -1.89 7.64 -11.33
N PHE A 626 -2.35 6.52 -10.78
CA PHE A 626 -3.38 5.65 -11.38
C PHE A 626 -4.72 5.70 -10.63
N GLU A 627 -4.73 6.19 -9.39
CA GLU A 627 -5.95 6.44 -8.62
C GLU A 627 -6.78 7.55 -9.28
N ARG A 628 -8.05 7.25 -9.50
CA ARG A 628 -9.01 8.12 -10.20
C ARG A 628 -10.20 8.40 -9.31
N ASP A 629 -10.94 9.46 -9.65
CA ASP A 629 -12.28 9.65 -9.11
C ASP A 629 -13.10 8.39 -9.41
N ARG A 630 -13.55 7.73 -8.35
CA ARG A 630 -14.28 6.47 -8.44
C ARG A 630 -15.37 6.43 -7.39
N PHE A 631 -16.46 5.80 -7.79
CA PHE A 631 -17.49 5.28 -6.91
C PHE A 631 -17.30 3.77 -6.86
N GLY A 632 -17.32 3.19 -5.66
CA GLY A 632 -17.20 1.77 -5.45
C GLY A 632 -18.22 1.27 -4.44
N VAL A 633 -18.61 0.01 -4.60
CA VAL A 633 -19.54 -0.69 -3.72
C VAL A 633 -18.98 -2.06 -3.39
N SER A 634 -18.97 -2.40 -2.11
CA SER A 634 -18.65 -3.75 -1.65
C SER A 634 -19.77 -4.27 -0.77
N SER A 635 -20.02 -5.56 -0.84
CA SER A 635 -20.89 -6.24 0.10
C SER A 635 -20.37 -7.64 0.38
N SER A 636 -20.48 -8.08 1.62
CA SER A 636 -20.29 -9.47 2.00
C SER A 636 -21.52 -9.93 2.76
N THR A 637 -22.03 -11.11 2.44
CA THR A 637 -23.13 -11.73 3.16
C THR A 637 -22.74 -13.16 3.46
N GLU A 638 -22.80 -13.55 4.72
CA GLU A 638 -22.58 -14.90 5.20
C GLU A 638 -23.80 -15.40 5.95
N TYR A 639 -24.21 -16.62 5.62
CA TYR A 639 -25.33 -17.32 6.22
C TYR A 639 -24.86 -18.66 6.77
N LEU A 640 -25.27 -18.97 8.00
CA LEU A 640 -25.04 -20.27 8.63
C LEU A 640 -26.37 -21.04 8.72
N SER A 641 -26.35 -22.36 8.58
CA SER A 641 -27.56 -23.20 8.58
C SER A 641 -28.36 -23.16 9.88
N ARG A 642 -27.75 -22.70 10.98
CA ARG A 642 -28.42 -22.41 12.26
C ARG A 642 -29.21 -21.08 12.25
N GLY A 643 -29.27 -20.41 11.12
CA GLY A 643 -30.08 -19.21 10.90
C GLY A 643 -29.39 -17.90 11.21
N ASP A 644 -28.06 -17.91 11.39
CA ASP A 644 -27.26 -16.71 11.61
C ASP A 644 -26.96 -15.99 10.30
N TRP A 645 -26.89 -14.67 10.37
CA TRP A 645 -26.63 -13.76 9.27
C TRP A 645 -25.55 -12.74 9.67
N LEU A 646 -24.50 -12.65 8.86
CA LEU A 646 -23.49 -11.59 8.95
C LEU A 646 -23.46 -10.88 7.61
N GLN A 647 -23.72 -9.57 7.60
CA GLN A 647 -23.75 -8.76 6.39
C GLN A 647 -22.91 -7.50 6.56
N THR A 648 -22.08 -7.22 5.57
CA THR A 648 -21.45 -5.91 5.39
C THR A 648 -21.86 -5.31 4.06
N GLY A 649 -22.01 -3.99 4.06
CA GLY A 649 -22.21 -3.17 2.88
C GLY A 649 -21.33 -1.93 2.99
N SER A 650 -20.68 -1.54 1.91
CA SER A 650 -19.80 -0.40 1.87
C SER A 650 -20.00 0.35 0.57
N GLN A 651 -20.26 1.64 0.67
CA GLN A 651 -20.20 2.59 -0.43
C GLN A 651 -19.02 3.52 -0.17
N PHE A 652 -18.16 3.74 -1.17
CA PHE A 652 -17.00 4.59 -1.00
C PHE A 652 -16.64 5.29 -2.30
N GLY A 653 -15.88 6.37 -2.19
CA GLY A 653 -15.38 7.02 -3.37
C GLY A 653 -14.49 8.22 -3.12
N THR A 654 -13.89 8.67 -4.21
CA THR A 654 -13.06 9.87 -4.27
C THR A 654 -13.62 10.76 -5.38
N PHE A 655 -13.71 12.05 -5.10
CA PHE A 655 -14.09 13.07 -6.08
C PHE A 655 -13.25 14.33 -5.86
N GLY A 656 -12.42 14.68 -6.83
CA GLY A 656 -11.52 15.83 -6.73
C GLY A 656 -10.60 15.76 -5.50
N ASN A 657 -10.77 16.70 -4.58
CA ASN A 657 -10.00 16.82 -3.33
C ASN A 657 -10.75 16.24 -2.12
N SER A 658 -11.76 15.41 -2.33
CA SER A 658 -12.56 14.79 -1.27
C SER A 658 -12.60 13.27 -1.39
N SER A 659 -12.73 12.57 -0.27
CA SER A 659 -13.02 11.14 -0.22
C SER A 659 -14.04 10.84 0.85
N TYR A 660 -14.85 9.80 0.65
CA TYR A 660 -15.87 9.39 1.59
C TYR A 660 -16.02 7.87 1.65
N SER A 661 -16.57 7.40 2.76
CA SER A 661 -17.12 6.05 2.88
C SER A 661 -18.39 6.06 3.72
N PHE A 662 -19.26 5.11 3.43
CA PHE A 662 -20.41 4.75 4.23
C PHE A 662 -20.40 3.22 4.35
N ASP A 663 -20.14 2.73 5.55
CA ASP A 663 -20.07 1.29 5.86
C ASP A 663 -21.22 0.91 6.78
N VAL A 664 -21.82 -0.24 6.53
CA VAL A 664 -22.86 -0.84 7.36
C VAL A 664 -22.44 -2.27 7.67
N HIS A 665 -22.51 -2.64 8.94
CA HIS A 665 -22.37 -4.00 9.44
C HIS A 665 -23.66 -4.38 10.16
N TYR A 666 -24.31 -5.45 9.69
CA TYR A 666 -25.47 -6.03 10.34
C TYR A 666 -25.17 -7.48 10.70
N ARG A 667 -25.57 -7.86 11.89
CA ARG A 667 -25.41 -9.21 12.41
C ARG A 667 -26.68 -9.64 13.15
N SER A 668 -27.10 -10.86 12.90
CA SER A 668 -28.16 -11.53 13.65
C SER A 668 -27.74 -12.98 13.87
N GLU A 669 -27.54 -13.37 15.12
CA GLU A 669 -27.20 -14.72 15.53
C GLU A 669 -28.31 -15.26 16.44
N ASN A 670 -28.80 -16.48 16.19
CA ASN A 670 -29.84 -17.09 17.03
C ASN A 670 -29.28 -17.71 18.31
N GLY A 671 -27.95 -17.87 18.38
CA GLY A 671 -27.26 -18.58 19.46
C GLY A 671 -27.30 -20.10 19.30
N GLU A 672 -26.39 -20.79 19.98
CA GLU A 672 -26.30 -22.25 20.01
C GLU A 672 -26.88 -22.82 21.32
N ARG A 673 -27.01 -21.98 22.36
CA ARG A 673 -27.70 -22.29 23.62
C ARG A 673 -28.87 -21.35 23.90
N PRO A 674 -29.79 -21.69 24.82
CA PRO A 674 -30.87 -20.80 25.23
C PRO A 674 -30.34 -19.42 25.66
N ASN A 675 -31.01 -18.36 25.21
CA ASN A 675 -30.68 -16.97 25.52
C ASN A 675 -29.26 -16.53 25.08
N GLN A 676 -28.68 -17.15 24.06
CA GLN A 676 -27.41 -16.71 23.44
C GLN A 676 -27.63 -15.99 22.10
N ASP A 677 -28.82 -15.45 21.89
CA ASP A 677 -29.15 -14.67 20.70
C ASP A 677 -28.53 -13.26 20.76
N LEU A 678 -28.19 -12.74 19.58
CA LEU A 678 -27.52 -11.46 19.38
C LEU A 678 -28.04 -10.80 18.09
N GLU A 679 -28.36 -9.52 18.16
CA GLU A 679 -28.59 -8.65 17.01
C GLU A 679 -27.77 -7.38 17.15
N ALA A 680 -26.98 -7.04 16.13
CA ALA A 680 -26.15 -5.83 16.12
C ALA A 680 -26.23 -5.12 14.77
N LEU A 681 -26.37 -3.80 14.81
CA LEU A 681 -26.27 -2.91 13.67
C LEU A 681 -25.23 -1.85 13.97
N THR A 682 -24.26 -1.70 13.08
CA THR A 682 -23.26 -0.65 13.16
C THR A 682 -23.16 0.04 11.81
N TRP A 683 -23.10 1.36 11.78
CA TRP A 683 -22.75 2.08 10.58
C TRP A 683 -21.69 3.14 10.84
N TRP A 684 -20.83 3.34 9.86
CA TRP A 684 -19.76 4.33 9.87
C TRP A 684 -19.92 5.21 8.64
N ALA A 685 -19.84 6.52 8.84
CA ALA A 685 -19.70 7.46 7.74
C ALA A 685 -18.39 8.23 7.95
N ALA A 686 -17.51 8.22 6.95
CA ALA A 686 -16.28 8.98 6.97
C ALA A 686 -16.20 9.92 5.77
N PHE A 687 -15.63 11.09 5.99
CA PHE A 687 -15.39 12.09 4.98
C PHE A 687 -14.01 12.72 5.21
N LYS A 688 -13.26 12.92 4.15
CA LYS A 688 -11.95 13.57 4.19
C LYS A 688 -11.84 14.59 3.08
N GLN A 689 -11.32 15.77 3.43
CA GLN A 689 -11.12 16.88 2.52
C GLN A 689 -9.65 17.34 2.56
N GLN A 690 -9.06 17.50 1.38
CA GLN A 690 -7.77 18.16 1.22
C GLN A 690 -7.99 19.66 1.04
N LEU A 691 -7.47 20.45 1.99
CA LEU A 691 -7.57 21.92 1.98
C LEU A 691 -6.40 22.53 1.20
N THR A 692 -5.21 22.01 1.42
CA THR A 692 -3.98 22.37 0.69
C THR A 692 -3.19 21.08 0.39
N PRO A 693 -2.11 21.12 -0.41
CA PRO A 693 -1.25 19.95 -0.59
C PRO A 693 -0.69 19.35 0.70
N LYS A 694 -0.65 20.11 1.81
CA LYS A 694 -0.11 19.72 3.12
C LYS A 694 -1.18 19.56 4.20
N ASP A 695 -2.39 20.08 3.99
CA ASP A 695 -3.45 20.16 5.00
C ASP A 695 -4.65 19.31 4.62
N THR A 696 -5.06 18.43 5.52
CA THR A 696 -6.28 17.64 5.37
C THR A 696 -7.13 17.68 6.65
N VAL A 697 -8.44 17.71 6.47
CA VAL A 697 -9.41 17.54 7.55
C VAL A 697 -10.18 16.24 7.35
N PHE A 698 -10.44 15.55 8.45
CA PHE A 698 -11.12 14.26 8.51
C PHE A 698 -12.33 14.37 9.43
N PHE A 699 -13.43 13.77 9.04
CA PHE A 699 -14.63 13.65 9.85
C PHE A 699 -15.12 12.21 9.79
N GLN A 700 -15.47 11.64 10.93
CA GLN A 700 -16.06 10.33 11.00
C GLN A 700 -17.19 10.34 12.01
N THR A 701 -18.25 9.60 11.72
CA THR A 701 -19.30 9.31 12.67
C THR A 701 -19.61 7.81 12.70
N VAL A 702 -19.91 7.31 13.90
CA VAL A 702 -20.11 5.89 14.17
C VAL A 702 -21.35 5.72 15.03
N TYR A 703 -22.28 4.90 14.58
CA TYR A 703 -23.46 4.52 15.34
C TYR A 703 -23.45 3.02 15.59
N TYR A 704 -23.90 2.61 16.77
CA TYR A 704 -23.93 1.22 17.19
C TYR A 704 -25.22 0.93 17.97
N ASP A 705 -25.94 -0.12 17.59
CA ASP A 705 -27.10 -0.66 18.32
C ASP A 705 -26.90 -2.16 18.45
N PHE A 706 -26.74 -2.64 19.68
CA PHE A 706 -26.46 -4.01 20.02
C PHE A 706 -27.48 -4.50 21.04
N LYS A 707 -28.06 -5.66 20.77
CA LYS A 707 -29.03 -6.34 21.63
C LYS A 707 -28.61 -7.79 21.75
N ALA A 708 -28.51 -8.28 22.97
CA ALA A 708 -28.13 -9.66 23.19
C ALA A 708 -28.85 -10.25 24.41
N GLY A 709 -28.91 -11.57 24.45
CA GLY A 709 -29.11 -12.30 25.70
C GLY A 709 -27.82 -12.33 26.52
N ASP A 710 -27.41 -13.53 26.90
CA ASP A 710 -26.11 -13.82 27.50
C ASP A 710 -25.19 -14.46 26.44
N VAL A 711 -24.25 -13.67 25.92
CA VAL A 711 -23.26 -14.10 24.92
C VAL A 711 -21.89 -14.40 25.51
N ALA A 712 -21.72 -14.34 26.83
CA ALA A 712 -20.46 -14.65 27.47
C ALA A 712 -20.08 -16.13 27.32
N GLN A 713 -18.77 -16.39 27.38
CA GLN A 713 -18.21 -17.73 27.32
C GLN A 713 -18.21 -18.37 28.72
N TYR A 714 -18.62 -19.63 28.80
CA TYR A 714 -18.69 -20.40 30.04
C TYR A 714 -18.07 -21.77 29.86
N TYR A 715 -17.44 -22.31 30.91
CA TYR A 715 -17.01 -23.70 30.91
C TYR A 715 -18.22 -24.66 30.91
N ASP A 716 -19.18 -24.42 31.80
CA ASP A 716 -20.47 -25.11 31.80
C ASP A 716 -21.56 -24.17 31.26
N GLN A 717 -22.07 -24.50 30.07
CA GLN A 717 -23.08 -23.69 29.39
C GLN A 717 -24.40 -23.57 30.19
N SER A 718 -24.63 -24.40 31.20
CA SER A 718 -25.78 -24.28 32.12
C SER A 718 -25.66 -23.14 33.14
N GLU A 719 -24.46 -22.58 33.32
CA GLU A 719 -24.23 -21.42 34.20
C GLU A 719 -24.65 -20.09 33.56
N ALA A 720 -24.85 -20.07 32.24
CA ALA A 720 -25.29 -18.88 31.53
C ALA A 720 -26.70 -18.45 31.96
N SER A 721 -26.94 -17.14 32.01
CA SER A 721 -28.25 -16.60 32.34
C SER A 721 -29.25 -16.90 31.22
N THR A 722 -30.37 -17.52 31.59
CA THR A 722 -31.49 -17.81 30.67
C THR A 722 -32.46 -16.64 30.53
N THR A 723 -32.27 -15.59 31.32
CA THR A 723 -33.21 -14.46 31.43
C THR A 723 -32.57 -13.09 31.19
N GLN A 724 -31.23 -13.01 31.18
CA GLN A 724 -30.51 -11.76 30.96
C GLN A 724 -30.80 -11.17 29.58
N ARG A 725 -30.97 -9.84 29.53
CA ARG A 725 -31.00 -9.06 28.30
C ARG A 725 -30.11 -7.84 28.43
N ILE A 726 -29.28 -7.65 27.42
CA ILE A 726 -28.36 -6.51 27.27
C ILE A 726 -28.82 -5.69 26.06
N THR A 727 -28.80 -4.37 26.20
CA THR A 727 -28.90 -3.46 25.06
C THR A 727 -27.86 -2.36 25.24
N GLU A 728 -27.00 -2.19 24.26
CA GLU A 728 -26.01 -1.10 24.18
C GLU A 728 -26.33 -0.29 22.94
N LYS A 729 -26.47 1.03 23.11
CA LYS A 729 -26.75 1.95 22.03
C LYS A 729 -25.80 3.12 22.14
N GLN A 730 -24.93 3.25 21.14
CA GLN A 730 -24.09 4.43 20.98
C GLN A 730 -24.78 5.36 19.98
N GLU A 731 -25.26 6.50 20.48
CA GLU A 731 -25.65 7.61 19.60
C GLU A 731 -24.43 8.00 18.76
N PRO A 732 -24.62 8.63 17.58
CA PRO A 732 -23.52 8.79 16.64
C PRO A 732 -22.30 9.46 17.31
N ASN A 733 -21.27 8.65 17.60
CA ASN A 733 -19.97 9.10 18.06
C ASN A 733 -19.37 9.92 16.93
N ILE A 734 -18.73 11.05 17.25
CA ILE A 734 -18.22 11.99 16.25
C ILE A 734 -16.74 12.17 16.46
N PHE A 735 -15.96 11.97 15.40
CA PHE A 735 -14.52 12.21 15.37
C PHE A 735 -14.19 13.28 14.33
N ALA A 736 -13.41 14.27 14.73
CA ALA A 736 -12.89 15.31 13.85
C ALA A 736 -11.37 15.32 13.94
N GLY A 737 -10.72 15.28 12.79
CA GLY A 737 -9.28 15.16 12.65
C GLY A 737 -8.67 16.24 11.78
N TYR A 738 -7.45 16.63 12.08
CA TYR A 738 -6.62 17.50 11.25
C TYR A 738 -5.24 16.90 11.09
N HIS A 739 -4.71 16.94 9.88
CA HIS A 739 -3.36 16.50 9.56
C HIS A 739 -2.64 17.57 8.74
N HIS A 740 -1.45 17.96 9.20
CA HIS A 740 -0.51 18.82 8.49
C HIS A 740 0.81 18.09 8.24
N GLU A 741 1.27 18.06 6.98
CA GLU A 741 2.60 17.55 6.60
C GLU A 741 3.56 18.73 6.35
N TRP A 742 4.50 18.95 7.27
CA TRP A 742 5.47 20.06 7.17
C TRP A 742 6.49 19.81 6.06
N SER A 743 6.99 18.58 6.02
CA SER A 743 7.93 18.02 5.06
C SER A 743 7.77 16.49 5.04
N PRO A 744 8.32 15.77 4.05
CA PRO A 744 8.23 14.31 4.03
C PRO A 744 8.68 13.70 5.37
N GLY A 745 7.80 12.93 6.01
CA GLY A 745 8.04 12.28 7.30
C GLY A 745 7.81 13.16 8.53
N VAL A 746 7.44 14.43 8.39
CA VAL A 746 7.17 15.34 9.52
C VAL A 746 5.69 15.73 9.53
N HIS A 747 4.94 15.17 10.47
CA HIS A 747 3.48 15.26 10.52
C HIS A 747 2.99 15.79 11.86
N THR A 748 2.00 16.69 11.83
CA THR A 748 1.20 17.05 13.00
C THR A 748 -0.20 16.47 12.82
N LEU A 749 -0.66 15.68 13.78
CA LEU A 749 -1.99 15.08 13.82
C LEU A 749 -2.76 15.62 15.02
N PHE A 750 -4.00 16.02 14.81
CA PHE A 750 -4.94 16.36 15.86
C PHE A 750 -6.20 15.51 15.70
N LEU A 751 -6.71 14.97 16.79
CA LEU A 751 -7.95 14.20 16.84
C LEU A 751 -8.79 14.71 18.01
N ALA A 752 -10.05 15.04 17.72
CA ALA A 752 -11.07 15.30 18.73
C ALA A 752 -12.21 14.29 18.55
N GLY A 753 -12.81 13.85 19.65
CA GLY A 753 -13.92 12.89 19.65
C GLY A 753 -14.99 13.27 20.66
N ARG A 754 -16.26 13.04 20.32
CA ARG A 754 -17.41 12.98 21.24
C ARG A 754 -17.94 11.55 21.24
N LEU A 755 -18.14 11.01 22.42
CA LEU A 755 -18.64 9.67 22.69
C LEU A 755 -19.96 9.78 23.46
N ASP A 756 -20.94 8.98 23.07
CA ASP A 756 -22.27 8.96 23.67
C ASP A 756 -22.77 7.51 23.64
N ASP A 757 -22.80 6.85 24.80
CA ASP A 757 -23.15 5.45 24.95
C ASP A 757 -24.22 5.27 26.02
N THR A 758 -25.22 4.44 25.72
CA THR A 758 -26.24 4.00 26.68
C THR A 758 -26.21 2.49 26.76
N PHE A 759 -25.77 1.97 27.89
CA PHE A 759 -25.77 0.55 28.20
C PHE A 759 -26.91 0.22 29.16
N THR A 760 -27.67 -0.84 28.86
CA THR A 760 -28.72 -1.36 29.74
C THR A 760 -28.57 -2.86 29.90
N ARG A 761 -28.78 -3.33 31.12
CA ARG A 761 -28.80 -4.75 31.45
C ARG A 761 -29.98 -5.04 32.36
N THR A 762 -30.77 -6.03 31.99
CA THR A 762 -31.88 -6.52 32.81
C THR A 762 -31.73 -8.02 33.01
N ASP A 763 -31.90 -8.49 34.24
CA ASP A 763 -31.95 -9.92 34.53
C ASP A 763 -32.82 -10.20 35.75
N PRO A 764 -34.05 -10.73 35.56
CA PRO A 764 -34.95 -11.14 36.64
C PRO A 764 -34.34 -12.10 37.68
N ALA A 765 -33.26 -12.80 37.33
CA ALA A 765 -32.61 -13.79 38.17
C ALA A 765 -31.13 -13.47 38.44
N ASN A 766 -30.74 -12.19 38.45
CA ASN A 766 -29.36 -11.78 38.68
C ASN A 766 -28.84 -12.23 40.07
N PRO A 767 -27.67 -12.91 40.16
CA PRO A 767 -27.08 -13.28 41.43
C PRO A 767 -26.54 -12.05 42.17
N VAL A 768 -27.01 -11.82 43.40
CA VAL A 768 -26.59 -10.70 44.26
C VAL A 768 -25.97 -11.22 45.55
N ARG A 769 -24.81 -10.69 45.94
CA ARG A 769 -24.10 -11.07 47.17
C ARG A 769 -24.53 -10.24 48.37
N PHE A 770 -24.66 -10.91 49.51
CA PHE A 770 -25.05 -10.36 50.80
C PHE A 770 -24.05 -10.73 51.88
N LEU A 771 -23.71 -9.75 52.72
CA LEU A 771 -22.91 -9.95 53.91
C LEU A 771 -23.85 -10.01 55.12
N ASP A 772 -24.12 -11.21 55.62
CA ASP A 772 -24.96 -11.39 56.79
C ASP A 772 -24.15 -11.09 58.07
N LYS A 773 -24.48 -9.98 58.74
CA LYS A 773 -23.74 -9.45 59.90
C LYS A 773 -24.43 -9.79 61.23
N ASN A 774 -23.65 -9.98 62.29
CA ASN A 774 -24.16 -10.14 63.67
C ASN A 774 -24.42 -8.78 64.36
N GLY A 775 -24.89 -8.80 65.61
CA GLY A 775 -25.19 -7.59 66.40
C GLY A 775 -23.97 -6.70 66.70
N ALA A 776 -22.75 -7.21 66.50
CA ALA A 776 -21.49 -6.47 66.61
C ALA A 776 -20.96 -5.98 65.25
N GLY A 777 -21.71 -6.19 64.15
CA GLY A 777 -21.32 -5.76 62.80
C GLY A 777 -20.32 -6.69 62.09
N GLN A 778 -19.95 -7.82 62.68
CA GLN A 778 -19.04 -8.79 62.06
C GLN A 778 -19.78 -9.63 61.03
N VAL A 779 -19.13 -9.87 59.88
CA VAL A 779 -19.65 -10.76 58.83
C VAL A 779 -19.62 -12.20 59.35
N THR A 780 -20.78 -12.85 59.38
CA THR A 780 -20.95 -14.24 59.85
C THR A 780 -21.22 -15.22 58.72
N ARG A 781 -21.78 -14.74 57.61
CA ARG A 781 -22.05 -15.53 56.42
C ARG A 781 -22.05 -14.63 55.18
N VAL A 782 -21.58 -15.15 54.05
CA VAL A 782 -21.80 -14.53 52.75
C VAL A 782 -22.85 -15.33 51.98
N SER A 783 -23.96 -14.71 51.61
CA SER A 783 -25.03 -15.37 50.88
C SER A 783 -25.26 -14.75 49.50
N GLN A 784 -25.39 -15.57 48.47
CA GLN A 784 -25.81 -15.19 47.13
C GLN A 784 -27.29 -15.52 46.97
N ARG A 785 -28.07 -14.55 46.51
CA ARG A 785 -29.51 -14.70 46.25
C ARG A 785 -29.83 -14.04 44.92
N ASN A 786 -30.70 -14.67 44.14
CA ASN A 786 -31.16 -14.08 42.90
C ASN A 786 -32.14 -12.94 43.19
N ALA A 787 -32.00 -11.85 42.46
CA ALA A 787 -32.90 -10.70 42.49
C ALA A 787 -32.99 -10.10 41.09
N GLY A 788 -34.14 -9.53 40.73
CA GLY A 788 -34.30 -8.90 39.43
C GLY A 788 -33.44 -7.64 39.33
N LEU A 789 -32.44 -7.63 38.44
CA LEU A 789 -31.60 -6.46 38.17
C LEU A 789 -32.22 -5.63 37.04
N GLN A 790 -32.30 -4.32 37.25
CA GLN A 790 -32.49 -3.32 36.21
C GLN A 790 -31.32 -2.33 36.30
N PHE A 791 -30.46 -2.33 35.28
CA PHE A 791 -29.25 -1.53 35.22
C PHE A 791 -29.26 -0.68 33.96
N ARG A 792 -28.92 0.60 34.09
CA ARG A 792 -28.76 1.56 32.99
C ARG A 792 -27.54 2.43 33.30
N SER A 793 -26.66 2.60 32.32
CA SER A 793 -25.51 3.50 32.40
C SER A 793 -25.50 4.35 31.13
N GLU A 794 -25.44 5.66 31.28
CA GLU A 794 -25.30 6.64 30.21
C GLU A 794 -23.94 7.31 30.37
N LEU A 795 -23.11 7.19 29.34
CA LEU A 795 -21.76 7.75 29.30
C LEU A 795 -21.70 8.79 28.18
N GLU A 796 -21.40 10.03 28.53
CA GLU A 796 -21.02 11.07 27.56
C GLU A 796 -19.56 11.47 27.80
N GLY A 797 -18.77 11.48 26.72
CA GLY A 797 -17.33 11.72 26.81
C GLY A 797 -16.77 12.55 25.66
N TYR A 798 -15.69 13.26 25.95
CA TYR A 798 -14.94 14.10 25.03
C TYR A 798 -13.46 13.75 25.12
N SER A 799 -12.82 13.59 23.97
CA SER A 799 -11.40 13.26 23.86
C SER A 799 -10.71 14.22 22.92
N THR A 800 -9.53 14.68 23.28
CA THR A 800 -8.65 15.47 22.40
C THR A 800 -7.23 14.93 22.48
N GLU A 801 -6.58 14.79 21.33
CA GLU A 801 -5.21 14.30 21.23
C GLU A 801 -4.45 15.06 20.15
N LEU A 802 -3.22 15.46 20.49
CA LEU A 802 -2.27 16.06 19.57
C LEU A 802 -1.03 15.16 19.51
N GLN A 803 -0.61 14.81 18.29
CA GLN A 803 0.59 14.01 18.04
C GLN A 803 1.48 14.70 17.01
N GLN A 804 2.78 14.68 17.26
CA GLN A 804 3.80 15.15 16.35
C GLN A 804 4.77 14.01 16.02
N ILE A 805 4.96 13.78 14.72
CA ILE A 805 5.85 12.77 14.17
C ILE A 805 7.01 13.49 13.50
N TRP A 806 8.24 13.09 13.81
CA TRP A 806 9.45 13.48 13.08
C TRP A 806 10.17 12.22 12.62
N GLN A 807 10.07 11.92 11.34
CA GLN A 807 10.72 10.77 10.72
C GLN A 807 11.89 11.22 9.85
N GLN A 808 13.05 10.63 10.13
CA GLN A 808 14.30 10.79 9.41
C GLN A 808 14.85 9.40 9.08
N PRO A 809 15.79 9.26 8.13
CA PRO A 809 16.29 7.95 7.69
C PRO A 809 16.83 7.02 8.78
N LYS A 810 17.25 7.56 9.94
CA LYS A 810 17.76 6.77 11.07
C LYS A 810 17.02 6.96 12.38
N HIS A 811 16.05 7.89 12.42
CA HIS A 811 15.39 8.30 13.65
C HIS A 811 13.91 8.54 13.39
N THR A 812 13.05 7.97 14.21
CA THR A 812 11.63 8.35 14.25
C THR A 812 11.30 8.77 15.67
N LEU A 813 10.85 10.00 15.86
CA LEU A 813 10.36 10.51 17.13
C LEU A 813 8.86 10.78 17.02
N VAL A 814 8.07 10.16 17.89
CA VAL A 814 6.63 10.40 18.03
C VAL A 814 6.38 10.94 19.42
N VAL A 815 5.79 12.13 19.53
CA VAL A 815 5.43 12.74 20.82
C VAL A 815 3.98 13.16 20.75
N GLY A 816 3.24 12.98 21.84
CA GLY A 816 1.87 13.43 21.89
C GLY A 816 1.34 13.64 23.30
N GLY A 817 0.16 14.24 23.34
CA GLY A 817 -0.59 14.49 24.57
C GLY A 817 -2.07 14.27 24.31
N ARG A 818 -2.73 13.60 25.26
CA ARG A 818 -4.15 13.29 25.21
C ARG A 818 -4.83 13.77 26.48
N TYR A 819 -6.01 14.37 26.32
CA TYR A 819 -6.88 14.77 27.41
C TYR A 819 -8.30 14.27 27.16
N GLN A 820 -8.89 13.62 28.16
CA GLN A 820 -10.23 13.05 28.08
C GLN A 820 -11.03 13.43 29.32
N LEU A 821 -12.31 13.71 29.09
CA LEU A 821 -13.32 14.02 30.10
C LEU A 821 -14.57 13.23 29.74
N ALA A 822 -15.14 12.51 30.68
CA ALA A 822 -16.44 11.89 30.52
C ALA A 822 -17.18 11.87 31.85
N TRP A 823 -18.49 11.75 31.80
CA TRP A 823 -19.33 11.54 32.96
C TRP A 823 -20.28 10.38 32.68
N ALA A 824 -20.48 9.55 33.70
CA ALA A 824 -21.36 8.41 33.63
C ALA A 824 -22.48 8.57 34.65
N GLU A 825 -23.72 8.66 34.16
CA GLU A 825 -24.93 8.56 34.96
C GLU A 825 -25.37 7.11 34.98
N THR A 826 -25.31 6.48 36.15
CA THR A 826 -25.63 5.05 36.28
C THR A 826 -26.73 4.83 37.30
N ASP A 827 -27.78 4.15 36.88
CA ASP A 827 -28.90 3.69 37.69
C ASP A 827 -28.87 2.17 37.82
N SER A 828 -29.01 1.68 39.05
CA SER A 828 -29.18 0.27 39.36
C SER A 828 -30.33 0.07 40.34
N ALA A 829 -31.27 -0.79 40.00
CA ALA A 829 -32.39 -1.18 40.85
C ALA A 829 -32.49 -2.70 40.97
N LEU A 830 -32.83 -3.18 42.18
CA LEU A 830 -33.20 -4.57 42.43
C LEU A 830 -34.70 -4.72 42.71
N GLU A 831 -35.41 -5.49 41.88
CA GLU A 831 -36.85 -5.74 42.03
C GLU A 831 -37.20 -6.29 43.42
N GLY A 832 -38.22 -5.70 44.05
CA GLY A 832 -38.71 -6.09 45.37
C GLY A 832 -37.90 -5.57 46.55
N ARG A 833 -36.94 -4.66 46.35
CA ARG A 833 -36.11 -4.07 47.42
C ARG A 833 -35.98 -2.53 47.28
N PRO A 834 -35.85 -1.77 48.38
CA PRO A 834 -35.86 -0.30 48.35
C PRO A 834 -34.57 0.36 47.82
N ALA A 835 -33.70 -0.36 47.09
CA ALA A 835 -32.38 0.13 46.69
C ALA A 835 -32.32 0.43 45.18
N GLN A 836 -33.08 1.42 44.73
CA GLN A 836 -32.72 2.14 43.51
C GLN A 836 -31.57 3.09 43.87
N MET A 837 -30.42 2.92 43.22
CA MET A 837 -29.24 3.76 43.40
C MET A 837 -28.92 4.38 42.06
N GLY A 838 -28.95 5.70 42.01
CA GLY A 838 -28.44 6.51 40.90
C GLY A 838 -27.16 7.19 41.36
N VAL A 839 -26.10 7.10 40.56
CA VAL A 839 -24.81 7.75 40.82
C VAL A 839 -24.34 8.46 39.56
N GLU A 840 -23.73 9.61 39.76
CA GLU A 840 -23.03 10.36 38.71
C GLU A 840 -21.54 10.30 39.06
N THR A 841 -20.71 9.91 38.10
CA THR A 841 -19.26 9.76 38.31
C THR A 841 -18.49 10.35 37.15
N ASP A 842 -17.36 10.97 37.45
CA ASP A 842 -16.47 11.56 36.46
C ASP A 842 -15.37 10.56 36.04
N LEU A 843 -15.01 10.62 34.77
CA LEU A 843 -13.79 10.05 34.22
C LEU A 843 -12.93 11.16 33.64
N GLN A 844 -11.68 11.25 34.07
CA GLN A 844 -10.71 12.20 33.55
C GLN A 844 -9.39 11.49 33.25
N ARG A 845 -8.83 11.73 32.07
CA ARG A 845 -7.51 11.20 31.71
C ARG A 845 -6.63 12.29 31.13
N LEU A 846 -5.41 12.35 31.62
CA LEU A 846 -4.31 13.13 31.03
C LEU A 846 -3.17 12.18 30.72
N SER A 847 -2.76 12.10 29.46
CA SER A 847 -1.63 11.29 29.02
C SER A 847 -0.61 12.15 28.26
N PHE A 848 0.67 11.97 28.55
CA PHE A 848 1.77 12.48 27.71
C PHE A 848 2.67 11.32 27.34
N TYR A 849 3.06 11.23 26.08
CA TYR A 849 3.90 10.14 25.61
C TYR A 849 4.98 10.61 24.65
N GLY A 850 6.09 9.87 24.64
CA GLY A 850 7.18 10.05 23.70
C GLY A 850 7.81 8.71 23.35
N TYR A 851 8.01 8.46 22.07
CA TYR A 851 8.61 7.25 21.50
C TYR A 851 9.71 7.65 20.53
N HIS A 852 10.90 7.11 20.73
CA HIS A 852 12.03 7.32 19.84
C HIS A 852 12.53 5.97 19.34
N GLN A 853 12.54 5.81 18.03
CA GLN A 853 13.11 4.68 17.33
C GLN A 853 14.44 5.09 16.69
N TRP A 854 15.49 4.30 16.93
CA TRP A 854 16.82 4.47 16.37
C TRP A 854 17.17 3.31 15.45
N GLN A 855 17.60 3.61 14.22
CA GLN A 855 18.28 2.67 13.35
C GLN A 855 19.79 2.73 13.64
N ILE A 856 20.25 1.91 14.59
CA ILE A 856 21.66 1.91 15.04
C ILE A 856 22.59 1.38 13.94
N LEU A 857 22.19 0.28 13.30
CA LEU A 857 22.82 -0.32 12.13
C LEU A 857 21.71 -0.67 11.14
N GLU A 858 21.98 -0.85 9.85
CA GLU A 858 20.94 -1.27 8.87
C GLU A 858 20.06 -2.45 9.33
N PRO A 859 20.60 -3.52 9.96
CA PRO A 859 19.77 -4.60 10.48
C PRO A 859 19.20 -4.36 11.89
N LEU A 860 19.66 -3.37 12.65
CA LEU A 860 19.36 -3.24 14.09
C LEU A 860 18.60 -1.94 14.39
N ARG A 861 17.38 -2.09 14.92
CA ARG A 861 16.52 -1.03 15.42
C ARG A 861 16.26 -1.19 16.91
N LEU A 862 16.30 -0.07 17.61
CA LEU A 862 15.90 0.03 19.01
C LEU A 862 14.77 1.05 19.12
N THR A 863 13.80 0.77 19.97
CA THR A 863 12.74 1.71 20.32
C THR A 863 12.78 1.92 21.83
N ALA A 864 12.72 3.15 22.28
CA ALA A 864 12.43 3.47 23.67
C ALA A 864 11.25 4.44 23.71
N GLY A 865 10.38 4.25 24.68
CA GLY A 865 9.26 5.14 24.89
C GLY A 865 8.94 5.28 26.37
N VAL A 866 8.17 6.31 26.67
CA VAL A 866 7.64 6.59 28.00
C VAL A 866 6.26 7.21 27.84
N THR A 867 5.33 6.79 28.68
CA THR A 867 4.01 7.40 28.82
C THR A 867 3.83 7.81 30.28
N TYR A 868 3.39 9.03 30.53
CA TYR A 868 2.82 9.45 31.81
C TYR A 868 1.31 9.45 31.66
N ASP A 869 0.60 8.75 32.54
CA ASP A 869 -0.85 8.73 32.63
C ASP A 869 -1.28 9.20 34.01
N LYS A 870 -2.27 10.09 34.06
CA LYS A 870 -3.10 10.37 35.24
C LYS A 870 -4.55 10.05 34.87
N LEU A 871 -5.14 9.09 35.56
CA LEU A 871 -6.49 8.59 35.32
C LEU A 871 -7.31 8.69 36.61
N ARG A 872 -8.41 9.43 36.56
CA ARG A 872 -9.47 9.41 37.57
C ARG A 872 -10.68 8.71 36.96
N TYR A 873 -11.23 7.72 37.65
CA TYR A 873 -12.25 6.83 37.10
C TYR A 873 -13.20 6.31 38.18
N PRO A 874 -14.40 5.83 37.83
CA PRO A 874 -15.35 5.32 38.81
C PRO A 874 -14.87 4.02 39.47
N ALA A 875 -15.02 3.90 40.78
CA ALA A 875 -14.52 2.75 41.55
C ALA A 875 -15.39 1.49 41.44
N ASN A 876 -16.70 1.64 41.23
CA ASN A 876 -17.64 0.56 40.93
C ASN A 876 -18.95 1.11 40.33
N ILE A 877 -19.16 0.79 39.07
CA ILE A 877 -20.32 1.26 38.30
C ILE A 877 -21.02 0.16 37.54
N ASP A 878 -20.45 -1.05 37.44
CA ASP A 878 -21.00 -2.17 36.67
C ASP A 878 -21.51 -3.33 37.55
N ILE A 879 -21.18 -3.30 38.86
CA ILE A 879 -21.55 -4.35 39.82
C ILE A 879 -22.49 -3.78 40.89
N ALA A 880 -23.78 -4.06 40.77
CA ALA A 880 -24.78 -3.62 41.75
C ALA A 880 -24.56 -4.23 43.16
N PRO A 881 -24.69 -3.44 44.25
CA PRO A 881 -24.94 -2.00 44.29
C PRO A 881 -23.72 -1.18 43.86
N ILE A 882 -23.99 -0.16 43.03
CA ILE A 882 -23.01 0.79 42.49
C ILE A 882 -22.66 1.89 43.52
N THR A 883 -21.59 2.66 43.25
CA THR A 883 -21.12 3.74 44.13
C THR A 883 -20.72 4.99 43.34
N ASP A 884 -20.85 6.15 43.97
CA ASP A 884 -20.37 7.46 43.51
C ASP A 884 -18.87 7.70 43.81
N LEU A 885 -18.17 6.67 44.27
CA LEU A 885 -16.75 6.78 44.56
C LEU A 885 -15.93 6.67 43.29
N GLU A 886 -14.82 7.39 43.30
CA GLU A 886 -13.84 7.40 42.23
C GLU A 886 -12.48 7.00 42.78
N ALA A 887 -11.69 6.36 41.93
CA ALA A 887 -10.29 6.06 42.14
C ALA A 887 -9.43 6.97 41.25
N GLU A 888 -8.21 7.22 41.68
CA GLU A 888 -7.20 7.94 40.91
C GLU A 888 -5.91 7.13 40.85
N GLN A 889 -5.29 7.10 39.67
CA GLN A 889 -4.03 6.42 39.45
C GLN A 889 -3.11 7.27 38.57
N GLU A 890 -1.87 7.40 39.01
CA GLU A 890 -0.80 8.08 38.28
C GLU A 890 0.35 7.13 38.01
N LYS A 891 0.83 7.08 36.76
CA LYS A 891 1.86 6.13 36.38
C LYS A 891 2.78 6.67 35.29
N VAL A 892 4.08 6.45 35.49
CA VAL A 892 5.09 6.56 34.43
C VAL A 892 5.40 5.16 33.92
N SER A 893 5.19 4.96 32.63
CA SER A 893 5.14 3.66 31.96
C SER A 893 6.27 3.57 30.93
N PRO A 894 7.41 2.93 31.27
CA PRO A 894 8.52 2.75 30.34
C PRO A 894 8.22 1.69 29.28
N LYS A 895 8.84 1.86 28.11
CA LYS A 895 8.62 1.04 26.91
C LYS A 895 9.95 0.83 26.20
N VAL A 896 10.30 -0.40 25.88
CA VAL A 896 11.54 -0.74 25.17
C VAL A 896 11.27 -1.81 24.12
N GLY A 897 11.84 -1.64 22.94
CA GLY A 897 11.74 -2.57 21.82
C GLY A 897 13.08 -2.78 21.14
N LEU A 898 13.29 -4.01 20.65
CA LEU A 898 14.43 -4.43 19.85
C LEU A 898 13.87 -5.12 18.60
N LEU A 899 14.35 -4.71 17.42
CA LEU A 899 14.13 -5.42 16.17
C LEU A 899 15.47 -5.56 15.45
N TRP A 900 15.92 -6.79 15.25
CA TRP A 900 17.22 -7.12 14.68
C TRP A 900 17.07 -8.15 13.55
N SER A 901 17.49 -7.78 12.35
CA SER A 901 17.45 -8.62 11.16
C SER A 901 18.88 -9.03 10.75
N PRO A 902 19.55 -9.98 11.44
CA PRO A 902 20.94 -10.34 11.17
C PRO A 902 21.19 -10.81 9.73
N THR A 903 20.16 -11.35 9.08
CA THR A 903 20.11 -11.59 7.63
C THR A 903 18.79 -11.04 7.09
N PRO A 904 18.63 -10.85 5.76
CA PRO A 904 17.34 -10.47 5.18
C PRO A 904 16.20 -11.47 5.47
N ASP A 905 16.55 -12.71 5.82
CA ASP A 905 15.63 -13.82 6.04
C ASP A 905 15.37 -14.15 7.51
N THR A 906 16.19 -13.63 8.42
CA THR A 906 16.11 -13.88 9.86
C THR A 906 15.73 -12.59 10.58
N ASN A 907 14.67 -12.60 11.37
CA ASN A 907 14.27 -11.46 12.19
C ASN A 907 14.15 -11.89 13.65
N LEU A 908 14.79 -11.15 14.54
CA LEU A 908 14.74 -11.31 15.98
C LEU A 908 14.10 -10.06 16.57
N ARG A 909 13.24 -10.24 17.55
CA ARG A 909 12.52 -9.13 18.19
C ARG A 909 12.31 -9.40 19.67
N ALA A 910 12.29 -8.33 20.45
CA ALA A 910 11.94 -8.38 21.86
C ALA A 910 11.30 -7.06 22.29
N TYR A 911 10.45 -7.11 23.31
CA TYR A 911 9.88 -5.91 23.90
C TYR A 911 9.63 -6.05 25.41
N TYR A 912 9.60 -4.89 26.06
CA TYR A 912 9.12 -4.70 27.41
C TYR A 912 8.21 -3.46 27.42
N SER A 913 7.08 -3.53 28.10
CA SER A 913 6.21 -2.36 28.27
C SER A 913 5.47 -2.43 29.60
N ARG A 914 5.35 -1.29 30.27
CA ARG A 914 4.28 -1.05 31.25
C ARG A 914 3.24 -0.13 30.64
N SER A 915 1.99 -0.31 31.04
CA SER A 915 0.85 0.52 30.62
C SER A 915 -0.20 0.62 31.72
N LEU A 916 -1.13 1.56 31.58
CA LEU A 916 -2.32 1.71 32.43
C LEU A 916 -3.59 1.52 31.57
N GLY A 917 -4.46 0.61 32.01
CA GLY A 917 -5.77 0.33 31.41
C GLY A 917 -6.76 1.48 31.61
N GLY A 918 -7.88 1.43 30.89
CA GLY A 918 -8.98 2.40 31.00
C GLY A 918 -10.10 1.92 31.90
N SER A 919 -11.25 2.57 31.81
CA SER A 919 -12.51 2.13 32.45
C SER A 919 -13.63 1.88 31.45
N PHE A 920 -13.62 2.52 30.28
CA PHE A 920 -14.66 2.37 29.27
C PHE A 920 -14.00 2.39 27.87
N PHE A 921 -14.71 2.95 26.89
CA PHE A 921 -14.17 3.32 25.58
C PHE A 921 -13.07 4.39 25.62
N ASP A 922 -12.76 5.00 26.78
CA ASP A 922 -11.69 6.01 26.93
C ASP A 922 -10.34 5.52 26.39
N THR A 923 -10.05 4.23 26.58
CA THR A 923 -8.81 3.63 26.13
C THR A 923 -8.82 3.28 24.64
N SER A 924 -9.99 3.05 24.04
CA SER A 924 -10.12 2.68 22.63
C SER A 924 -9.86 3.87 21.69
N VAL A 925 -10.25 5.08 22.08
CA VAL A 925 -10.06 6.30 21.26
C VAL A 925 -8.72 6.96 21.57
N ARG A 926 -7.73 6.66 20.72
CA ARG A 926 -6.38 7.22 20.80
C ARG A 926 -5.61 7.12 19.48
N ILE A 927 -4.55 7.91 19.35
CA ILE A 927 -3.55 7.78 18.26
C ILE A 927 -2.13 7.51 18.77
N GLU A 928 -1.92 7.34 20.08
CA GLU A 928 -0.67 6.86 20.66
C GLU A 928 -0.24 5.50 20.07
N PRO A 929 1.06 5.28 19.77
CA PRO A 929 1.54 4.00 19.25
C PRO A 929 1.06 2.79 20.06
N VAL A 930 0.36 1.85 19.44
CA VAL A 930 -0.21 0.67 20.14
C VAL A 930 0.67 -0.58 20.09
N GLN A 931 1.77 -0.56 19.32
CA GLN A 931 2.71 -1.67 19.23
C GLN A 931 4.16 -1.23 19.38
N ILE A 932 5.00 -2.15 19.87
CA ILE A 932 6.45 -2.00 19.96
C ILE A 932 7.10 -3.27 19.42
N ALA A 933 7.97 -3.12 18.40
CA ALA A 933 8.74 -4.22 17.81
C ALA A 933 7.89 -5.43 17.35
N GLY A 934 6.62 -5.24 16.98
CA GLY A 934 5.74 -6.34 16.58
C GLY A 934 4.72 -6.79 17.61
N PHE A 935 4.79 -6.27 18.85
CA PHE A 935 3.95 -6.71 19.96
C PHE A 935 2.99 -5.61 20.39
N SER A 936 1.72 -5.97 20.67
CA SER A 936 0.76 -5.01 21.20
C SER A 936 1.10 -4.64 22.64
N GLN A 937 0.97 -3.36 22.95
CA GLN A 937 1.19 -2.78 24.28
C GLN A 937 -0.04 -2.07 24.84
N ALA A 938 -1.10 -1.96 24.02
CA ALA A 938 -2.37 -1.37 24.37
C ALA A 938 -3.47 -2.43 24.31
N TYR A 939 -4.20 -2.58 25.41
CA TYR A 939 -5.30 -3.52 25.57
C TYR A 939 -6.45 -2.81 26.29
N ARG A 940 -7.69 -3.21 26.03
CA ARG A 940 -8.84 -2.78 26.84
C ARG A 940 -8.86 -3.50 28.19
N SER A 941 -8.76 -4.83 28.14
CA SER A 941 -8.54 -5.69 29.30
C SER A 941 -7.64 -6.88 28.92
N LEU A 942 -6.81 -7.33 29.87
CA LEU A 942 -6.08 -8.59 29.76
C LEU A 942 -6.90 -9.76 30.32
N ILE A 943 -7.60 -9.56 31.44
CA ILE A 943 -8.53 -10.55 31.99
C ILE A 943 -9.74 -10.63 31.05
N PRO A 944 -10.10 -11.81 30.53
CA PRO A 944 -11.29 -11.94 29.69
C PRO A 944 -12.55 -11.42 30.42
N GLU A 945 -13.32 -10.57 29.77
CA GLU A 945 -14.50 -9.93 30.40
C GLU A 945 -15.61 -10.94 30.70
N SER A 946 -15.62 -12.10 30.02
CA SER A 946 -16.46 -13.25 30.37
C SER A 946 -16.14 -13.84 31.75
N VAL A 947 -14.91 -13.65 32.26
CA VAL A 947 -14.46 -14.22 33.55
C VAL A 947 -14.74 -13.27 34.72
N ARG A 948 -14.48 -11.96 34.58
CA ARG A 948 -14.67 -10.98 35.68
C ARG A 948 -15.41 -9.70 35.30
N GLY A 949 -15.85 -9.51 34.06
CA GLY A 949 -16.46 -8.27 33.60
C GLY A 949 -15.45 -7.14 33.46
N LEU A 950 -15.89 -5.90 33.67
CA LEU A 950 -15.04 -4.72 33.55
C LEU A 950 -14.04 -4.65 34.71
N VAL A 951 -12.78 -4.38 34.38
CA VAL A 951 -11.70 -4.20 35.37
C VAL A 951 -10.97 -2.88 35.10
N ALA A 952 -11.54 -1.80 35.64
CA ALA A 952 -11.05 -0.44 35.42
C ALA A 952 -9.66 -0.20 36.04
N GLY A 953 -8.83 0.62 35.39
CA GLY A 953 -7.56 1.09 35.95
C GLY A 953 -6.46 0.02 36.10
N SER A 954 -6.59 -1.12 35.42
CA SER A 954 -5.62 -2.22 35.52
C SER A 954 -4.19 -1.80 35.15
N GLU A 955 -3.21 -2.22 35.93
CA GLU A 955 -1.80 -2.07 35.60
C GLU A 955 -1.32 -3.22 34.73
N PHE A 956 -0.76 -2.92 33.55
CA PHE A 956 -0.18 -3.94 32.68
C PHE A 956 1.36 -3.93 32.74
N GLU A 957 1.95 -5.11 32.81
CA GLU A 957 3.38 -5.34 32.59
C GLU A 957 3.58 -6.49 31.59
N LEU A 958 4.28 -6.19 30.50
CA LEU A 958 4.31 -7.02 29.31
C LEU A 958 5.74 -7.29 28.88
N TRP A 959 6.03 -8.55 28.56
CA TRP A 959 7.31 -9.00 28.04
C TRP A 959 7.07 -9.89 26.83
N GLY A 960 7.95 -9.82 25.84
CA GLY A 960 7.94 -10.79 24.75
C GLY A 960 9.22 -10.82 23.95
N ALA A 961 9.44 -11.95 23.31
CA ALA A 961 10.53 -12.17 22.38
C ALA A 961 10.09 -13.12 21.27
N GLY A 962 10.63 -12.94 20.07
CA GLY A 962 10.34 -13.82 18.95
C GLY A 962 11.43 -13.84 17.91
N ALA A 963 11.42 -14.90 17.12
CA ALA A 963 12.32 -15.12 16.00
C ALA A 963 11.53 -15.64 14.80
N ASP A 964 11.74 -15.03 13.64
CA ASP A 964 11.19 -15.44 12.36
C ASP A 964 12.32 -15.82 11.40
N GLN A 965 12.15 -16.91 10.65
CA GLN A 965 13.08 -17.36 9.64
C GLN A 965 12.32 -17.67 8.33
N ARG A 966 12.72 -17.02 7.25
CA ARG A 966 12.31 -17.36 5.89
C ARG A 966 13.37 -18.26 5.23
N PHE A 967 12.93 -19.18 4.37
CA PHE A 967 13.82 -19.99 3.54
C PHE A 967 13.49 -19.79 2.06
N PRO A 968 14.48 -19.88 1.14
CA PRO A 968 14.26 -19.77 -0.30
C PRO A 968 13.27 -20.80 -0.88
N THR A 969 13.00 -21.88 -0.15
CA THR A 969 12.01 -22.91 -0.46
C THR A 969 10.56 -22.42 -0.29
N GLY A 970 10.32 -21.19 0.17
CA GLY A 970 9.00 -20.70 0.55
C GLY A 970 8.51 -21.29 1.87
N THR A 971 9.45 -21.65 2.76
CA THR A 971 9.18 -22.08 4.14
C THR A 971 9.33 -20.89 5.07
N TYR A 972 8.41 -20.73 6.01
CA TYR A 972 8.40 -19.66 7.01
C TYR A 972 8.24 -20.28 8.38
N LEU A 973 9.23 -20.08 9.24
CA LEU A 973 9.22 -20.51 10.63
C LEU A 973 9.13 -19.28 11.52
N GLY A 974 8.35 -19.38 12.59
CA GLY A 974 8.30 -18.35 13.63
C GLY A 974 8.15 -18.98 15.00
N VAL A 975 8.87 -18.44 15.98
CA VAL A 975 8.67 -18.74 17.41
C VAL A 975 8.48 -17.43 18.16
N GLU A 976 7.54 -17.41 19.09
CA GLU A 976 7.24 -16.23 19.89
C GLU A 976 6.86 -16.65 21.31
N GLY A 977 7.42 -15.98 22.32
CA GLY A 977 7.06 -16.12 23.71
C GLY A 977 6.58 -14.79 24.28
N GLN A 978 5.51 -14.79 25.06
CA GLN A 978 4.99 -13.62 25.76
C GLN A 978 4.66 -13.92 27.23
N VAL A 979 4.77 -12.89 28.07
CA VAL A 979 4.28 -12.85 29.45
C VAL A 979 3.48 -11.57 29.61
N LEU A 980 2.20 -11.72 29.94
CA LEU A 980 1.25 -10.63 30.14
C LEU A 980 0.82 -10.66 31.61
N ASN A 981 1.13 -9.61 32.37
CA ASN A 981 0.69 -9.45 33.75
C ASN A 981 -0.33 -8.31 33.83
N SER A 982 -1.36 -8.49 34.64
CA SER A 982 -2.39 -7.50 34.95
C SER A 982 -2.66 -7.48 36.44
N GLU A 983 -2.44 -6.34 37.09
CA GLU A 983 -2.76 -6.13 38.50
C GLU A 983 -3.89 -5.09 38.61
N ALA A 984 -4.94 -5.40 39.35
CA ALA A 984 -6.06 -4.49 39.58
C ALA A 984 -6.68 -4.67 40.97
N GLU A 985 -7.22 -3.59 41.51
CA GLU A 985 -8.08 -3.59 42.68
C GLU A 985 -9.36 -2.83 42.33
N ARG A 986 -10.52 -3.42 42.59
CA ARG A 986 -11.82 -2.77 42.37
C ARG A 986 -12.71 -2.85 43.59
N SER A 987 -13.68 -1.95 43.67
CA SER A 987 -14.75 -2.05 44.66
C SER A 987 -15.85 -3.00 44.14
N PHE A 988 -16.13 -4.07 44.86
CA PHE A 988 -17.23 -4.99 44.51
C PHE A 988 -18.48 -4.64 45.32
N GLY A 989 -19.60 -4.42 44.64
CA GLY A 989 -20.88 -4.13 45.28
C GLY A 989 -21.43 -5.34 46.07
N VAL A 990 -21.81 -5.12 47.33
CA VAL A 990 -22.49 -6.13 48.18
C VAL A 990 -23.58 -5.50 49.03
N TYR A 991 -24.54 -6.28 49.52
CA TYR A 991 -25.54 -5.78 50.47
C TYR A 991 -25.28 -6.30 51.88
N ASP A 992 -25.19 -5.39 52.85
CA ASP A 992 -25.16 -5.76 54.26
C ASP A 992 -26.55 -6.16 54.74
N ALA A 993 -26.70 -7.41 55.18
CA ALA A 993 -27.95 -7.94 55.71
C ALA A 993 -27.84 -8.16 57.23
N PHE A 994 -28.87 -7.74 57.96
CA PHE A 994 -28.99 -7.95 59.41
C PHE A 994 -30.39 -8.45 59.73
N PHE A 995 -30.52 -9.43 60.64
CA PHE A 995 -31.76 -10.20 60.92
C PHE A 995 -33.03 -9.36 61.19
N LEU A 996 -32.88 -8.07 61.54
CA LEU A 996 -34.00 -7.14 61.84
C LEU A 996 -33.99 -5.84 61.01
N LYS A 997 -33.10 -5.68 60.02
CA LYS A 997 -33.00 -4.45 59.20
C LYS A 997 -33.08 -4.77 57.71
N GLN A 998 -33.61 -3.82 56.95
CA GLN A 998 -33.55 -3.86 55.49
C GLN A 998 -32.08 -3.91 55.05
N PRO A 999 -31.73 -4.73 54.04
CA PRO A 999 -30.36 -4.80 53.53
C PRO A 999 -29.89 -3.43 53.04
N ALA A 1000 -28.71 -3.01 53.48
CA ALA A 1000 -28.11 -1.74 53.07
C ALA A 1000 -27.06 -1.98 51.98
N ALA A 1001 -26.99 -1.09 50.99
CA ALA A 1001 -25.91 -1.13 50.01
C ALA A 1001 -24.55 -0.92 50.69
N SER A 1002 -23.56 -1.70 50.27
CA SER A 1002 -22.22 -1.76 50.84
C SER A 1002 -21.24 -2.18 49.75
N ARG A 1003 -19.96 -2.31 50.10
CA ARG A 1003 -18.91 -2.71 49.17
C ARG A 1003 -17.81 -3.47 49.88
N THR A 1004 -17.04 -4.21 49.10
CA THR A 1004 -15.84 -4.92 49.55
C THR A 1004 -14.76 -4.78 48.47
N PRO A 1005 -13.50 -4.53 48.82
CA PRO A 1005 -12.41 -4.61 47.84
C PRO A 1005 -12.25 -6.04 47.30
N GLU A 1006 -11.99 -6.14 46.00
CA GLU A 1006 -11.61 -7.34 45.28
C GLU A 1006 -10.28 -7.07 44.57
N GLN A 1007 -9.29 -7.91 44.85
CA GLN A 1007 -7.96 -7.87 44.24
C GLN A 1007 -7.89 -8.94 43.16
N LEU A 1008 -7.48 -8.53 41.95
CA LEU A 1008 -7.31 -9.38 40.79
C LEU A 1008 -5.85 -9.29 40.30
N ASP A 1009 -5.12 -10.39 40.37
CA ASP A 1009 -3.77 -10.52 39.80
C ASP A 1009 -3.78 -11.64 38.76
N PHE A 1010 -3.62 -11.25 37.49
CA PHE A 1010 -3.69 -12.13 36.34
C PHE A 1010 -2.35 -12.20 35.63
N ARG A 1011 -1.95 -13.43 35.28
CA ARG A 1011 -0.73 -13.69 34.54
C ARG A 1011 -0.96 -14.71 33.43
N GLU A 1012 -0.65 -14.33 32.20
CA GLU A 1012 -0.68 -15.24 31.05
C GLU A 1012 0.73 -15.40 30.47
N LYS A 1013 1.21 -16.64 30.36
CA LYS A 1013 2.45 -17.01 29.66
C LYS A 1013 2.09 -17.79 28.43
N SER A 1014 2.55 -17.35 27.25
CA SER A 1014 2.25 -18.04 26.00
C SER A 1014 3.51 -18.30 25.18
N LEU A 1015 3.55 -19.47 24.54
CA LEU A 1015 4.56 -19.85 23.55
C LEU A 1015 3.86 -20.24 22.26
N LEU A 1016 4.25 -19.63 21.15
CA LEU A 1016 3.66 -19.78 19.83
C LEU A 1016 4.74 -20.25 18.85
N PHE A 1017 4.47 -21.33 18.14
CA PHE A 1017 5.27 -21.82 17.02
C PHE A 1017 4.44 -21.78 15.75
N THR A 1018 5.02 -21.29 14.66
CA THR A 1018 4.37 -21.19 13.35
C THR A 1018 5.26 -21.77 12.28
N VAL A 1019 4.70 -22.59 11.41
CA VAL A 1019 5.35 -23.15 10.23
C VAL A 1019 4.39 -22.98 9.07
N ASN A 1020 4.82 -22.29 8.02
CA ASN A 1020 4.05 -22.18 6.78
C ASN A 1020 4.93 -22.56 5.59
N GLN A 1021 4.33 -23.15 4.57
CA GLN A 1021 5.03 -23.62 3.39
C GLN A 1021 4.18 -23.37 2.15
N LEU A 1022 4.78 -22.71 1.17
CA LEU A 1022 4.23 -22.59 -0.17
C LEU A 1022 4.73 -23.75 -1.04
N LEU A 1023 3.85 -24.61 -1.52
CA LEU A 1023 4.18 -25.78 -2.34
C LEU A 1023 3.72 -25.55 -3.79
N GLY A 1024 4.68 -25.55 -4.72
CA GLY A 1024 4.38 -25.36 -6.14
C GLY A 1024 3.73 -24.00 -6.42
N LYS A 1025 2.70 -23.99 -7.29
CA LYS A 1025 1.90 -22.80 -7.61
C LYS A 1025 0.55 -22.80 -6.90
N GLU A 1026 0.06 -23.97 -6.48
CA GLU A 1026 -1.33 -24.12 -6.02
C GLU A 1026 -1.52 -24.30 -4.52
N TRP A 1027 -0.52 -24.80 -3.78
CA TRP A 1027 -0.72 -25.22 -2.39
C TRP A 1027 -0.06 -24.25 -1.39
N SER A 1028 -0.79 -23.93 -0.33
CA SER A 1028 -0.29 -23.29 0.89
C SER A 1028 -0.64 -24.22 2.05
N ILE A 1029 0.34 -24.60 2.87
CA ILE A 1029 0.11 -25.39 4.07
C ILE A 1029 0.69 -24.68 5.29
N GLY A 1030 0.01 -24.79 6.42
CA GLY A 1030 0.38 -24.12 7.66
C GLY A 1030 0.14 -25.00 8.87
N ALA A 1031 0.98 -24.83 9.89
CA ALA A 1031 0.80 -25.38 11.22
C ALA A 1031 1.14 -24.30 12.24
N THR A 1032 0.25 -24.07 13.21
CA THR A 1032 0.45 -23.16 14.33
C THR A 1032 0.21 -23.93 15.62
N TYR A 1033 1.17 -23.92 16.54
CA TYR A 1033 1.03 -24.52 17.86
C TYR A 1033 1.19 -23.46 18.93
N ARG A 1034 0.19 -23.30 19.78
CA ARG A 1034 0.15 -22.36 20.91
C ARG A 1034 0.01 -23.13 22.22
N LEU A 1035 0.86 -22.78 23.18
CA LEU A 1035 0.75 -23.21 24.57
C LEU A 1035 0.52 -21.95 25.41
N SER A 1036 -0.62 -21.82 26.07
CA SER A 1036 -0.94 -20.73 26.99
C SER A 1036 -1.16 -21.27 28.40
N HIS A 1037 -0.60 -20.60 29.39
CA HIS A 1037 -0.79 -20.87 30.81
C HIS A 1037 -1.26 -19.57 31.46
N ALA A 1038 -2.50 -19.56 31.94
CA ALA A 1038 -3.13 -18.39 32.54
C ALA A 1038 -3.43 -18.68 34.02
N ASP A 1039 -2.98 -17.79 34.89
CA ASP A 1039 -3.23 -17.80 36.33
C ASP A 1039 -4.05 -16.56 36.69
N LEU A 1040 -5.04 -16.73 37.57
CA LEU A 1040 -5.84 -15.63 38.14
C LEU A 1040 -5.98 -15.84 39.65
N LEU A 1041 -5.35 -14.95 40.41
CA LEU A 1041 -5.59 -14.78 41.83
C LEU A 1041 -6.76 -13.80 42.01
N ASP A 1042 -7.84 -14.27 42.63
CA ASP A 1042 -9.03 -13.48 42.93
C ASP A 1042 -9.29 -13.54 44.44
N ARG A 1043 -9.18 -12.39 45.11
CA ARG A 1043 -9.26 -12.29 46.58
C ARG A 1043 -10.16 -11.15 47.02
N PHE A 1044 -11.09 -11.45 47.91
CA PHE A 1044 -11.91 -10.45 48.59
C PHE A 1044 -11.24 -10.02 49.90
N THR A 1045 -10.31 -9.07 49.81
CA THR A 1045 -9.32 -8.77 50.89
C THR A 1045 -9.93 -8.30 52.22
N ALA A 1046 -11.16 -7.77 52.21
CA ALA A 1046 -11.87 -7.37 53.43
C ALA A 1046 -12.77 -8.47 54.05
N MET A 1047 -12.83 -9.66 53.45
CA MET A 1047 -13.63 -10.77 53.97
C MET A 1047 -12.85 -11.61 54.99
N PRO A 1048 -13.43 -11.95 56.15
CA PRO A 1048 -12.76 -12.84 57.10
C PRO A 1048 -12.64 -14.27 56.52
N GLY A 1049 -11.46 -14.87 56.64
CA GLY A 1049 -11.24 -16.26 56.25
C GLY A 1049 -12.12 -17.23 57.06
N GLY A 1050 -12.72 -18.22 56.40
CA GLY A 1050 -13.55 -19.25 57.04
C GLY A 1050 -15.00 -18.84 57.34
N VAL A 1051 -15.46 -17.69 56.84
CA VAL A 1051 -16.88 -17.30 56.90
C VAL A 1051 -17.74 -18.26 56.07
N ALA A 1052 -18.87 -18.69 56.61
CA ALA A 1052 -19.78 -19.61 55.92
C ALA A 1052 -20.32 -18.96 54.64
N THR A 1053 -20.37 -19.71 53.53
CA THR A 1053 -20.94 -19.23 52.27
C THR A 1053 -22.24 -19.94 51.92
N SER A 1054 -23.10 -19.29 51.12
CA SER A 1054 -24.38 -19.84 50.68
C SER A 1054 -24.71 -19.35 49.28
N PRO A 1055 -24.74 -20.21 48.26
CA PRO A 1055 -24.56 -21.66 48.34
C PRO A 1055 -23.14 -22.03 48.81
N ALA A 1056 -22.96 -23.23 49.35
CA ALA A 1056 -21.70 -23.65 49.99
C ALA A 1056 -20.50 -23.71 49.02
N ASN A 1057 -20.76 -23.73 47.72
CA ASN A 1057 -19.78 -23.67 46.64
C ASN A 1057 -19.41 -22.23 46.22
N LEU A 1058 -20.01 -21.19 46.82
CA LEU A 1058 -19.53 -19.82 46.63
C LEU A 1058 -18.17 -19.69 47.29
N VAL A 1059 -17.15 -19.33 46.50
CA VAL A 1059 -15.77 -19.14 46.98
C VAL A 1059 -15.40 -17.69 46.85
N LEU A 1060 -14.90 -17.12 47.95
CA LEU A 1060 -14.48 -15.71 48.06
C LEU A 1060 -13.02 -15.50 47.69
N ASP A 1061 -12.24 -16.58 47.68
CA ASP A 1061 -10.81 -16.55 47.52
C ASP A 1061 -10.43 -17.71 46.58
N GLN A 1062 -10.07 -17.40 45.33
CA GLN A 1062 -9.70 -18.38 44.31
C GLN A 1062 -8.27 -18.13 43.79
N ASP A 1063 -7.58 -19.22 43.46
CA ASP A 1063 -6.28 -19.21 42.79
C ASP A 1063 -6.42 -20.14 41.58
N LEU A 1064 -6.89 -19.57 40.48
CA LEU A 1064 -7.31 -20.31 39.29
C LEU A 1064 -6.14 -20.44 38.32
N SER A 1065 -5.97 -21.63 37.73
CA SER A 1065 -4.99 -21.83 36.66
C SER A 1065 -5.60 -22.65 35.53
N ALA A 1066 -5.29 -22.28 34.29
CA ALA A 1066 -5.69 -22.99 33.09
C ALA A 1066 -4.54 -23.06 32.07
N VAL A 1067 -4.29 -24.28 31.58
CA VAL A 1067 -3.27 -24.56 30.56
C VAL A 1067 -3.96 -25.01 29.29
N LEU A 1068 -3.77 -24.26 28.21
CA LEU A 1068 -4.35 -24.53 26.90
C LEU A 1068 -3.25 -24.86 25.88
N HIS A 1069 -3.36 -26.03 25.28
CA HIS A 1069 -2.67 -26.41 24.06
C HIS A 1069 -3.63 -26.21 22.89
N GLU A 1070 -3.15 -25.58 21.83
CA GLU A 1070 -3.86 -25.39 20.59
C GLU A 1070 -2.93 -25.73 19.42
N LEU A 1071 -3.36 -26.62 18.53
CA LEU A 1071 -2.70 -26.91 17.26
C LEU A 1071 -3.68 -26.62 16.12
N SER A 1072 -3.36 -25.62 15.31
CA SER A 1072 -4.08 -25.31 14.08
C SER A 1072 -3.27 -25.82 12.88
N LEU A 1073 -3.90 -26.61 12.03
CA LEU A 1073 -3.38 -27.12 10.77
C LEU A 1073 -4.24 -26.57 9.63
N GLY A 1074 -3.61 -25.96 8.63
CA GLY A 1074 -4.30 -25.39 7.47
C GLY A 1074 -3.71 -25.91 6.17
N ALA A 1075 -4.58 -26.20 5.20
CA ALA A 1075 -4.17 -26.48 3.83
C ALA A 1075 -5.13 -25.78 2.87
N ILE A 1076 -4.58 -24.93 2.00
CA ILE A 1076 -5.31 -24.23 0.95
C ILE A 1076 -4.76 -24.68 -0.40
N TYR A 1077 -5.67 -25.13 -1.26
CA TYR A 1077 -5.41 -25.41 -2.67
C TYR A 1077 -6.13 -24.34 -3.50
N SER A 1078 -5.40 -23.61 -4.33
CA SER A 1078 -5.94 -22.56 -5.20
C SER A 1078 -5.39 -22.70 -6.61
N ILE A 1079 -6.24 -22.56 -7.63
CA ILE A 1079 -5.83 -22.60 -9.04
C ILE A 1079 -6.16 -21.28 -9.77
N PRO A 1080 -5.39 -20.93 -10.83
CA PRO A 1080 -5.52 -19.62 -11.48
C PRO A 1080 -6.90 -19.30 -12.06
N CYS A 1081 -7.73 -20.31 -12.35
CA CYS A 1081 -9.08 -20.09 -12.86
C CYS A 1081 -10.06 -19.59 -11.80
N GLY A 1082 -9.66 -19.53 -10.52
CA GLY A 1082 -10.43 -18.97 -9.42
C GLY A 1082 -10.96 -19.99 -8.40
N PHE A 1083 -10.97 -21.27 -8.73
CA PHE A 1083 -11.38 -22.31 -7.78
C PHE A 1083 -10.36 -22.45 -6.65
N PHE A 1084 -10.86 -22.62 -5.43
CA PHE A 1084 -10.06 -22.96 -4.28
C PHE A 1084 -10.80 -23.90 -3.32
N SER A 1085 -10.03 -24.64 -2.53
CA SER A 1085 -10.52 -25.40 -1.38
C SER A 1085 -9.60 -25.18 -0.19
N ALA A 1086 -10.16 -25.17 1.01
CA ALA A 1086 -9.42 -25.07 2.25
C ALA A 1086 -9.88 -26.14 3.25
N VAL A 1087 -8.93 -26.71 3.97
CA VAL A 1087 -9.17 -27.59 5.12
C VAL A 1087 -8.48 -26.95 6.31
N GLU A 1088 -9.19 -26.89 7.43
CA GLU A 1088 -8.65 -26.46 8.71
C GLU A 1088 -8.90 -27.56 9.74
N GLY A 1089 -7.86 -27.95 10.45
CA GLY A 1089 -7.95 -28.86 11.59
C GLY A 1089 -7.43 -28.16 12.83
N LEU A 1090 -8.28 -28.01 13.84
CA LEU A 1090 -7.96 -27.37 15.10
C LEU A 1090 -8.02 -28.44 16.18
N TRP A 1091 -6.94 -28.60 16.93
CA TRP A 1091 -6.90 -29.47 18.10
C TRP A 1091 -6.71 -28.62 19.34
N PHE A 1092 -7.55 -28.87 20.34
CA PHE A 1092 -7.47 -28.20 21.62
C PHE A 1092 -7.29 -29.24 22.71
N LYS A 1093 -6.43 -28.93 23.68
CA LYS A 1093 -6.35 -29.65 24.93
C LYS A 1093 -6.18 -28.67 26.07
N GLN A 1094 -7.11 -28.68 27.03
CA GLN A 1094 -7.04 -27.84 28.21
C GLN A 1094 -6.89 -28.68 29.48
N SER A 1095 -6.30 -28.08 30.51
CA SER A 1095 -6.36 -28.59 31.89
C SER A 1095 -6.56 -27.42 32.85
N ASN A 1096 -7.40 -27.61 33.86
CA ASN A 1096 -7.80 -26.56 34.80
C ASN A 1096 -7.46 -26.98 36.24
N GLN A 1097 -7.11 -26.01 37.09
CA GLN A 1097 -6.78 -26.21 38.51
C GLN A 1097 -7.27 -25.04 39.37
N GLY A 1098 -7.45 -25.28 40.68
CA GLY A 1098 -7.73 -24.21 41.65
C GLY A 1098 -9.20 -23.80 41.80
N TYR A 1099 -10.11 -24.52 41.14
CA TYR A 1099 -11.55 -24.31 41.21
C TYR A 1099 -12.15 -24.97 42.45
N ALA A 1100 -13.23 -24.37 42.98
CA ALA A 1100 -13.95 -24.86 44.17
C ALA A 1100 -14.41 -26.32 44.05
N ALA A 1101 -14.81 -26.70 42.83
CA ALA A 1101 -14.97 -28.08 42.40
C ALA A 1101 -14.01 -28.28 41.23
N ASP A 1102 -13.27 -29.39 41.24
CA ASP A 1102 -12.37 -29.73 40.13
C ASP A 1102 -13.17 -29.80 38.83
N ILE A 1103 -12.90 -28.87 37.92
CA ILE A 1103 -13.46 -28.90 36.56
C ILE A 1103 -12.45 -29.58 35.63
N PRO A 1104 -12.82 -30.69 34.96
CA PRO A 1104 -11.90 -31.33 34.03
C PRO A 1104 -11.61 -30.42 32.84
N GLY A 1105 -10.46 -30.59 32.21
CA GLY A 1105 -10.23 -30.00 30.89
C GLY A 1105 -10.93 -30.80 29.78
N ASP A 1106 -10.63 -30.44 28.55
CA ASP A 1106 -11.13 -31.13 27.35
C ASP A 1106 -9.99 -31.41 26.37
N ASP A 1107 -10.18 -32.36 25.44
CA ASP A 1107 -9.19 -32.78 24.42
C ASP A 1107 -9.93 -33.25 23.15
N PHE A 1108 -9.98 -32.39 22.13
CA PHE A 1108 -10.82 -32.63 20.96
C PHE A 1108 -10.25 -32.05 19.66
N TRP A 1109 -10.76 -32.56 18.53
CA TRP A 1109 -10.49 -32.04 17.19
C TRP A 1109 -11.74 -31.37 16.62
N HIS A 1110 -11.54 -30.21 16.02
CA HIS A 1110 -12.52 -29.45 15.26
C HIS A 1110 -12.04 -29.33 13.82
N LEU A 1111 -12.83 -29.84 12.88
CA LEU A 1111 -12.44 -29.91 11.46
C LEU A 1111 -13.40 -29.07 10.62
N ASN A 1112 -12.85 -28.13 9.85
CA ASN A 1112 -13.60 -27.29 8.92
C ASN A 1112 -13.16 -27.55 7.49
N PHE A 1113 -14.11 -27.47 6.56
CA PHE A 1113 -13.86 -27.60 5.13
C PHE A 1113 -14.56 -26.50 4.35
N PHE A 1114 -13.85 -25.93 3.39
CA PHE A 1114 -14.37 -24.88 2.51
C PHE A 1114 -14.05 -25.18 1.05
N VAL A 1115 -14.96 -24.81 0.16
CA VAL A 1115 -14.75 -24.75 -1.27
C VAL A 1115 -15.32 -23.45 -1.81
N GLY A 1116 -14.66 -22.85 -2.78
CA GLY A 1116 -15.11 -21.58 -3.32
C GLY A 1116 -14.57 -21.28 -4.72
N TYR A 1117 -15.08 -20.18 -5.26
CA TYR A 1117 -14.71 -19.64 -6.55
C TYR A 1117 -14.52 -18.13 -6.45
N ARG A 1118 -13.32 -17.67 -6.81
CA ARG A 1118 -12.93 -16.26 -6.92
C ARG A 1118 -13.00 -15.83 -8.37
N PHE A 1119 -13.88 -14.88 -8.67
CA PHE A 1119 -14.06 -14.38 -10.02
C PHE A 1119 -12.79 -13.63 -10.50
N PRO A 1120 -12.57 -13.50 -11.83
CA PRO A 1120 -11.47 -12.71 -12.37
C PRO A 1120 -11.43 -11.30 -11.76
N ARG A 1121 -10.22 -10.79 -11.49
CA ARG A 1121 -10.00 -9.51 -10.79
C ARG A 1121 -10.58 -9.45 -9.37
N ARG A 1122 -11.02 -10.58 -8.82
CA ARG A 1122 -11.58 -10.73 -7.48
C ARG A 1122 -12.77 -9.79 -7.20
N LEU A 1123 -13.55 -9.50 -8.25
CA LEU A 1123 -14.78 -8.69 -8.16
C LEU A 1123 -15.89 -9.39 -7.37
N ALA A 1124 -15.85 -10.73 -7.31
CA ALA A 1124 -16.75 -11.51 -6.49
C ALA A 1124 -16.05 -12.77 -5.94
N GLU A 1125 -16.54 -13.27 -4.83
CA GLU A 1125 -16.16 -14.57 -4.27
C GLU A 1125 -17.42 -15.28 -3.77
N ILE A 1126 -17.54 -16.56 -4.12
CA ILE A 1126 -18.53 -17.47 -3.53
C ILE A 1126 -17.75 -18.51 -2.74
N ARG A 1127 -18.10 -18.71 -1.48
CA ARG A 1127 -17.52 -19.73 -0.61
C ARG A 1127 -18.63 -20.49 0.10
N VAL A 1128 -18.56 -21.81 0.07
CA VAL A 1128 -19.41 -22.68 0.90
C VAL A 1128 -18.53 -23.54 1.77
N GLY A 1129 -19.00 -23.88 2.96
CA GLY A 1129 -18.23 -24.68 3.89
C GLY A 1129 -19.08 -25.45 4.88
N LEU A 1130 -18.42 -26.38 5.55
CA LEU A 1130 -18.93 -27.14 6.68
C LEU A 1130 -18.00 -26.89 7.86
N LEU A 1131 -18.55 -26.30 8.92
CA LEU A 1131 -17.90 -26.10 10.20
C LEU A 1131 -18.20 -27.30 11.10
N ASN A 1132 -17.26 -27.66 11.98
CA ASN A 1132 -17.40 -28.78 12.91
C ASN A 1132 -17.82 -30.10 12.21
N LEU A 1133 -17.01 -30.58 11.26
CA LEU A 1133 -17.27 -31.85 10.56
C LEU A 1133 -17.34 -33.05 11.52
N THR A 1134 -16.62 -32.99 12.64
CA THR A 1134 -16.63 -34.02 13.69
C THR A 1134 -17.95 -34.06 14.45
N ASP A 1135 -18.73 -32.98 14.42
CA ASP A 1135 -19.99 -32.83 15.17
C ASP A 1135 -19.77 -33.06 16.67
N GLN A 1136 -18.59 -32.65 17.15
CA GLN A 1136 -18.18 -32.77 18.55
C GLN A 1136 -18.42 -31.44 19.25
N ASP A 1137 -19.17 -31.50 20.35
CA ASP A 1137 -19.29 -30.41 21.33
C ASP A 1137 -18.01 -30.34 22.21
N TYR A 1138 -17.78 -29.20 22.87
CA TYR A 1138 -16.58 -28.95 23.66
C TYR A 1138 -16.83 -28.17 24.96
N LYS A 1139 -15.92 -28.31 25.92
CA LYS A 1139 -15.91 -27.55 27.18
C LYS A 1139 -14.55 -26.92 27.44
N LEU A 1140 -14.37 -25.69 26.95
CA LEU A 1140 -13.19 -24.89 27.22
C LEU A 1140 -13.48 -23.80 28.26
N ASN A 1141 -12.56 -23.64 29.20
CA ASN A 1141 -12.58 -22.63 30.23
C ASN A 1141 -12.09 -21.29 29.65
N PRO A 1142 -12.87 -20.20 29.79
CA PRO A 1142 -12.55 -18.88 29.23
C PRO A 1142 -11.36 -18.18 29.88
N LEU A 1143 -10.77 -18.71 30.96
CA LEU A 1143 -9.57 -18.13 31.57
C LEU A 1143 -8.41 -18.02 30.57
N ASN A 1144 -8.25 -18.99 29.66
CA ASN A 1144 -7.39 -18.83 28.49
C ASN A 1144 -8.18 -18.20 27.35
N LEU A 1145 -7.60 -17.18 26.70
CA LEU A 1145 -8.21 -16.57 25.52
C LEU A 1145 -8.25 -17.55 24.33
N HIS A 1146 -9.46 -17.88 23.88
CA HIS A 1146 -9.71 -18.70 22.70
C HIS A 1146 -10.92 -18.16 21.93
N THR A 1147 -10.95 -18.43 20.63
CA THR A 1147 -12.09 -18.08 19.78
C THR A 1147 -13.20 -19.09 19.98
N GLU A 1148 -14.45 -18.63 20.04
CA GLU A 1148 -15.61 -19.52 20.05
C GLU A 1148 -15.69 -20.35 18.76
N LEU A 1149 -15.88 -21.66 18.90
CA LEU A 1149 -16.06 -22.59 17.79
C LEU A 1149 -17.54 -22.95 17.65
N ALA A 1150 -17.93 -23.46 16.48
CA ALA A 1150 -19.27 -24.04 16.32
C ALA A 1150 -19.39 -25.33 17.16
N HIS A 1151 -20.39 -25.41 18.03
CA HIS A 1151 -20.70 -26.56 18.89
C HIS A 1151 -21.33 -27.72 18.12
N GLU A 1152 -22.03 -27.42 17.02
CA GLU A 1152 -22.67 -28.40 16.13
C GLU A 1152 -22.20 -28.24 14.69
N ARG A 1153 -22.31 -29.32 13.91
CA ARG A 1153 -22.01 -29.28 12.47
C ARG A 1153 -22.87 -28.23 11.77
N THR A 1154 -22.22 -27.21 11.23
CA THR A 1154 -22.89 -26.05 10.65
C THR A 1154 -22.46 -25.83 9.21
N PHE A 1155 -23.44 -25.78 8.29
CA PHE A 1155 -23.18 -25.37 6.92
C PHE A 1155 -23.09 -23.84 6.85
N THR A 1156 -22.11 -23.32 6.12
CA THR A 1156 -21.95 -21.89 5.87
C THR A 1156 -21.90 -21.60 4.38
N ALA A 1157 -22.52 -20.50 3.97
CA ALA A 1157 -22.40 -19.94 2.63
C ALA A 1157 -22.11 -18.45 2.72
N ARG A 1158 -21.02 -18.01 2.06
CA ARG A 1158 -20.60 -16.62 1.96
C ARG A 1158 -20.57 -16.19 0.50
N LEU A 1159 -21.14 -15.01 0.25
CA LEU A 1159 -21.12 -14.32 -1.03
C LEU A 1159 -20.52 -12.93 -0.82
N ARG A 1160 -19.47 -12.60 -1.56
CA ARG A 1160 -18.81 -11.30 -1.52
C ARG A 1160 -18.79 -10.67 -2.90
N PHE A 1161 -19.04 -9.37 -2.96
CA PHE A 1161 -18.94 -8.51 -4.14
C PHE A 1161 -18.05 -7.30 -3.85
N ASN A 1162 -17.22 -6.91 -4.80
CA ASN A 1162 -16.38 -5.72 -4.77
C ASN A 1162 -16.40 -5.09 -6.17
N PHE A 1163 -17.02 -3.92 -6.34
CA PHE A 1163 -17.16 -3.20 -7.61
C PHE A 1163 -16.59 -1.78 -7.56
#